data_AF-A0A9N8L0V2-F1
#
_entry.id   AF-A0A9N8L0V2-F1
#
_cell.length_a   1.000
_cell.length_b   1.000
_cell.length_c   1.000
_cell.angle_alpha   90.00
_cell.angle_beta   90.00
_cell.angle_gamma   90.00
#
_symmetry.space_group_name_H-M   'P 1'
#
loop_
_entity.id
_entity.type
_entity.pdbx_description
1 polymer ?
#
loop_
_entity_poly.entity_id
_entity_poly.type
_entity_poly.pdbx_seq_one_letter_code
_entity_poly.pdbx_strand_id
1 'polypeptide(L)'
;MFKPILKEHLRHLIDLSNSLLKTKGDPTIVSFASHMYSLMFAELEDCCQTIVAELLQLGLDSKQCVMSILLVFNKVAAKDRSLLKPQSVQMLTLLDRMDDMPLVEVRAVMNLLCGLAYSYENSVIRDDIHMIIRKELGSSNPRIKVQGILAGIHAVKYLMVANTENDDETREVPDDVSYGSVTHLSEGDLREAAQIIELISRSTRQFPDMIAFFYDELSTVISSASYINKNFLSWLTDAVTNDLQQNFIVDSIEVDTIGDLKLCMDYCLNAESEMDEVIAMNIAGMTLSNSEVYVGILSPLFQLVQTLHHKQHEGNLSSIDALLGCPIIMPKFNIDMVEDMDLTAITNILDCLVHCINWFRELLNAFASQEDEDLKIKILKRLIQVEELENIITEILIKSKISYKPPVCTFNVNKYTGESVERKPIKAQSVKQKATKKPGPNDSVLPETSRTQTTQNNVSVKSSLEISHNMPLRQLSLNILHLLKMDMTEDKISETELTVNTVTFLLKCINSNLSNVLISKIKRVTFLSKQDNVVYDATKAEECAKSVNEVLPQLVEHMKFVTLCIDKHITGNSQEEESEVMYTPELLSYLTCLEYLYNLCSIYFKWIGFRNQQHNALLKTALRTISNPGTATVSLKDLLIATAQYLQKHEKYCLLLSTAVSLVEFVKSIRNFSDNRVILSILKSLAGKFLSQQWKTPEGTLEKGLFFNQSVDQLASIYFINNEVLALKNLTLSLTQDIKLLTTNKNTLSTLKCINKSNFPILYRNLGTALYEATKTRLDKGLTNSEHLDLWKDVAGIMKSMSDIAKTLETRHTLSAFFKKSMPILKLFLSQGIPILEIQFKSETVEVLEILKILQQSTRFLQTLCCHSRLKKDTALMSKVPHMRQLLETLIYKVKAALAANNCSEAFWMGNLKNKDIHGEVIASQQSIESEESVEDCDDQLPDDESDGTDDEMLNPDSKSLSDIV
;
A
#
# COMPACT_ATOMS: atom_id res chain seq x y z
N MET A 1 3.06 -3.95 -44.72
CA MET A 1 4.43 -4.37 -45.09
C MET A 1 5.05 -5.35 -44.09
N PHE A 2 4.87 -5.17 -42.77
CA PHE A 2 5.50 -6.05 -41.76
C PHE A 2 4.70 -7.31 -41.36
N LYS A 3 3.40 -7.42 -41.70
CA LYS A 3 2.58 -8.60 -41.36
C LYS A 3 3.16 -9.94 -41.84
N PRO A 4 3.66 -10.09 -43.08
CA PRO A 4 4.24 -11.35 -43.55
C PRO A 4 5.50 -11.74 -42.77
N ILE A 5 6.36 -10.76 -42.45
CA ILE A 5 7.60 -10.96 -41.68
C ILE A 5 7.27 -11.40 -40.25
N LEU A 6 6.25 -10.80 -39.64
CA LEU A 6 5.77 -11.19 -38.31
C LEU A 6 5.15 -12.60 -38.32
N LYS A 7 4.51 -13.01 -39.42
CA LYS A 7 4.02 -14.39 -39.58
C LYS A 7 5.17 -15.40 -39.63
N GLU A 8 6.25 -15.12 -40.36
CA GLU A 8 7.43 -15.99 -40.42
C GLU A 8 8.12 -16.15 -39.06
N HIS A 9 8.13 -15.09 -38.23
CA HIS A 9 8.73 -15.10 -36.89
C HIS A 9 7.72 -15.29 -35.75
N LEU A 10 6.51 -15.80 -36.04
CA LEU A 10 5.43 -15.93 -35.04
C LEU A 10 5.87 -16.71 -33.80
N ARG A 11 6.59 -17.81 -33.98
CA ARG A 11 7.07 -18.66 -32.88
C ARG A 11 7.98 -17.88 -31.92
N HIS A 12 8.94 -17.13 -32.45
CA HIS A 12 9.83 -16.30 -31.64
C HIS A 12 9.09 -15.17 -30.92
N LEU A 13 8.07 -14.61 -31.56
CA LEU A 13 7.22 -13.58 -30.95
C LEU A 13 6.42 -14.14 -29.78
N ILE A 14 5.83 -15.33 -29.93
CA ILE A 14 5.11 -16.05 -28.86
C ILE A 14 6.07 -16.40 -27.72
N ASP A 15 7.25 -16.94 -28.01
CA ASP A 15 8.26 -17.29 -26.99
C ASP A 15 8.72 -16.06 -26.18
N LEU A 16 8.92 -14.93 -26.86
CA LEU A 16 9.26 -13.65 -26.23
C LEU A 16 8.12 -13.17 -25.34
N SER A 17 6.89 -13.09 -25.86
CA SER A 17 5.73 -12.63 -25.10
C SER A 17 5.42 -13.55 -23.91
N ASN A 18 5.58 -14.87 -24.05
CA ASN A 18 5.48 -15.85 -22.97
C ASN A 18 6.54 -15.61 -21.88
N SER A 19 7.78 -15.32 -22.27
CA SER A 19 8.86 -15.00 -21.32
C SER A 19 8.58 -13.70 -20.55
N LEU A 20 8.05 -12.68 -21.23
CA LEU A 20 7.64 -11.43 -20.60
C LEU A 20 6.49 -11.64 -19.61
N LEU A 21 5.48 -12.47 -19.95
CA LEU A 21 4.39 -12.82 -19.05
C LEU A 21 4.84 -13.64 -17.82
N LYS A 22 5.92 -14.44 -17.95
CA LYS A 22 6.51 -15.19 -16.83
C LYS A 22 7.31 -14.32 -15.86
N THR A 23 7.61 -13.07 -16.22
CA THR A 23 8.47 -12.20 -15.41
C THR A 23 7.76 -11.74 -14.14
N LYS A 24 8.30 -12.11 -12.97
CA LYS A 24 7.70 -11.80 -11.67
C LYS A 24 7.89 -10.33 -11.29
N GLY A 25 6.79 -9.68 -10.90
CA GLY A 25 6.82 -8.51 -10.01
C GLY A 25 6.76 -7.13 -10.66
N ASP A 26 6.60 -7.03 -11.99
CA ASP A 26 6.37 -5.74 -12.66
C ASP A 26 5.09 -5.75 -13.52
N PRO A 27 4.01 -5.07 -13.08
CA PRO A 27 2.75 -5.01 -13.83
C PRO A 27 2.90 -4.29 -15.18
N THR A 28 3.92 -3.44 -15.36
CA THR A 28 4.15 -2.75 -16.64
C THR A 28 4.64 -3.70 -17.71
N ILE A 29 5.52 -4.65 -17.36
CA ILE A 29 6.02 -5.69 -18.28
C ILE A 29 4.89 -6.63 -18.68
N VAL A 30 4.06 -7.04 -17.72
CA VAL A 30 2.88 -7.89 -17.97
C VAL A 30 1.85 -7.17 -18.86
N SER A 31 1.61 -5.88 -18.62
CA SER A 31 0.73 -5.05 -19.45
C SER A 31 1.26 -4.92 -20.88
N PHE A 32 2.57 -4.72 -21.04
CA PHE A 32 3.23 -4.67 -22.35
C PHE A 32 3.08 -5.99 -23.11
N ALA A 33 3.33 -7.13 -22.46
CA ALA A 33 3.16 -8.44 -23.07
C ALA A 33 1.68 -8.71 -23.44
N SER A 34 0.74 -8.30 -22.60
CA SER A 34 -0.70 -8.39 -22.88
C SER A 34 -1.09 -7.53 -24.10
N HIS A 35 -0.47 -6.37 -24.25
CA HIS A 35 -0.67 -5.50 -25.41
C HIS A 35 -0.11 -6.12 -26.69
N MET A 36 1.08 -6.75 -26.63
CA MET A 36 1.64 -7.50 -27.76
C MET A 36 0.67 -8.59 -28.24
N TYR A 37 0.14 -9.41 -27.33
CA TYR A 37 -0.86 -10.43 -27.69
C TYR A 37 -2.13 -9.82 -28.29
N SER A 38 -2.62 -8.72 -27.73
CA SER A 38 -3.80 -8.02 -28.26
C SER A 38 -3.60 -7.55 -29.71
N LEU A 39 -2.39 -7.09 -30.06
CA LEU A 39 -2.03 -6.71 -31.43
C LEU A 39 -1.87 -7.93 -32.34
N MET A 40 -1.31 -9.02 -31.82
CA MET A 40 -1.19 -10.27 -32.59
C MET A 40 -2.57 -10.82 -32.97
N PHE A 41 -3.54 -10.82 -32.05
CA PHE A 41 -4.91 -11.22 -32.35
C PHE A 41 -5.60 -10.32 -33.38
N ALA A 42 -5.38 -9.01 -33.32
CA ALA A 42 -6.00 -8.06 -34.25
C ALA A 42 -5.41 -8.10 -35.67
N GLU A 43 -4.11 -8.37 -35.82
CA GLU A 43 -3.43 -8.23 -37.11
C GLU A 43 -3.13 -9.57 -37.81
N LEU A 44 -3.24 -10.70 -37.10
CA LEU A 44 -2.89 -12.06 -37.55
C LEU A 44 -4.04 -13.07 -37.40
N GLU A 45 -5.19 -12.78 -38.01
CA GLU A 45 -6.41 -13.61 -37.91
C GLU A 45 -6.17 -15.10 -38.26
N ASP A 46 -5.39 -15.38 -39.31
CA ASP A 46 -5.06 -16.75 -39.75
C ASP A 46 -4.29 -17.58 -38.70
N CYS A 47 -3.64 -16.92 -37.74
CA CYS A 47 -2.78 -17.54 -36.73
C CYS A 47 -3.46 -17.65 -35.35
N CYS A 48 -4.71 -17.20 -35.23
CA CYS A 48 -5.44 -17.17 -33.95
C CYS A 48 -5.49 -18.54 -33.27
N GLN A 49 -5.70 -19.63 -34.01
CA GLN A 49 -5.74 -20.98 -33.44
C GLN A 49 -4.42 -21.35 -32.73
N THR A 50 -3.28 -21.07 -33.36
CA THR A 50 -1.95 -21.35 -32.79
C THR A 50 -1.69 -20.48 -31.56
N ILE A 51 -2.06 -19.20 -31.63
CA ILE A 51 -1.87 -18.26 -30.50
C ILE A 51 -2.73 -18.68 -29.30
N VAL A 52 -3.99 -19.08 -29.52
CA VAL A 52 -4.88 -19.58 -28.46
C VAL A 52 -4.30 -20.85 -27.84
N ALA A 53 -3.87 -21.82 -28.65
CA ALA A 53 -3.31 -23.08 -28.16
C ALA A 53 -2.07 -22.87 -27.27
N GLU A 54 -1.11 -22.05 -27.71
CA GLU A 54 0.11 -21.75 -26.96
C GLU A 54 -0.18 -20.97 -25.66
N LEU A 55 -1.14 -20.04 -25.69
CA LEU A 55 -1.57 -19.31 -24.48
C LEU A 55 -2.28 -20.23 -23.48
N LEU A 56 -3.15 -21.13 -23.95
CA LEU A 56 -3.82 -22.11 -23.09
C LEU A 56 -2.79 -23.07 -22.48
N GLN A 57 -1.82 -23.54 -23.26
CA GLN A 57 -0.73 -24.37 -22.77
C GLN A 57 0.11 -23.64 -21.71
N LEU A 58 0.47 -22.37 -21.94
CA LEU A 58 1.15 -21.55 -20.94
C LEU A 58 0.30 -21.41 -19.65
N GLY A 59 -1.02 -21.26 -19.82
CA GLY A 59 -1.98 -21.18 -18.72
C GLY A 59 -2.01 -22.46 -17.89
N LEU A 60 -1.90 -23.64 -18.53
CA LEU A 60 -1.79 -24.93 -17.85
C LEU A 60 -0.45 -25.05 -17.10
N ASP A 61 0.66 -24.68 -17.74
CA ASP A 61 2.02 -24.81 -17.22
C ASP A 61 2.34 -23.87 -16.04
N SER A 62 1.77 -22.65 -16.04
CA SER A 62 2.11 -21.61 -15.07
C SER A 62 0.88 -20.99 -14.41
N LYS A 63 0.65 -21.32 -13.13
CA LYS A 63 -0.43 -20.72 -12.32
C LYS A 63 -0.38 -19.19 -12.28
N GLN A 64 0.82 -18.61 -12.36
CA GLN A 64 1.01 -17.16 -12.21
C GLN A 64 0.62 -16.36 -13.46
N CYS A 65 0.60 -17.00 -14.63
CA CYS A 65 0.29 -16.33 -15.90
C CYS A 65 -1.20 -16.37 -16.24
N VAL A 66 -1.98 -17.25 -15.58
CA VAL A 66 -3.41 -17.49 -15.88
C VAL A 66 -4.22 -16.20 -15.90
N MET A 67 -4.13 -15.37 -14.86
CA MET A 67 -4.87 -14.10 -14.80
C MET A 67 -4.51 -13.17 -15.98
N SER A 68 -3.23 -13.03 -16.31
CA SER A 68 -2.79 -12.18 -17.43
C SER A 68 -3.29 -12.70 -18.77
N ILE A 69 -3.29 -14.02 -18.97
CA ILE A 69 -3.83 -14.68 -20.16
C ILE A 69 -5.35 -14.43 -20.26
N LEU A 70 -6.08 -14.60 -19.16
CA LEU A 70 -7.52 -14.34 -19.11
C LEU A 70 -7.86 -12.88 -19.41
N LEU A 71 -7.05 -11.93 -18.93
CA LEU A 71 -7.21 -10.51 -19.27
C LEU A 71 -7.00 -10.24 -20.76
N VAL A 72 -6.05 -10.92 -21.41
CA VAL A 72 -5.86 -10.84 -22.86
C VAL A 72 -7.08 -11.38 -23.59
N PHE A 73 -7.53 -12.61 -23.26
CA PHE A 73 -8.69 -13.20 -23.94
C PHE A 73 -9.96 -12.37 -23.75
N ASN A 74 -10.24 -11.88 -22.54
CA ASN A 74 -11.41 -11.03 -22.29
C ASN A 74 -11.31 -9.69 -23.03
N LYS A 75 -10.11 -9.09 -23.17
CA LYS A 75 -9.92 -7.87 -23.97
C LYS A 75 -10.15 -8.11 -25.45
N VAL A 76 -9.67 -9.24 -25.97
CA VAL A 76 -9.89 -9.62 -27.37
C VAL A 76 -11.37 -9.90 -27.61
N ALA A 77 -12.01 -10.69 -26.75
CA ALA A 77 -13.45 -10.96 -26.81
C ALA A 77 -14.29 -9.68 -26.67
N ALA A 78 -13.87 -8.69 -25.88
CA ALA A 78 -14.59 -7.41 -25.80
C ALA A 78 -14.51 -6.59 -27.10
N LYS A 79 -13.43 -6.73 -27.89
CA LYS A 79 -13.25 -6.02 -29.16
C LYS A 79 -13.88 -6.74 -30.33
N ASP A 80 -13.61 -8.04 -30.47
CA ASP A 80 -14.14 -8.87 -31.53
C ASP A 80 -14.29 -10.32 -31.05
N ARG A 81 -15.53 -10.72 -30.75
CA ARG A 81 -15.87 -12.07 -30.30
C ARG A 81 -15.74 -13.10 -31.43
N SER A 82 -15.84 -12.69 -32.69
CA SER A 82 -15.88 -13.60 -33.84
C SER A 82 -14.56 -14.34 -34.04
N LEU A 83 -13.44 -13.70 -33.69
CA LEU A 83 -12.08 -14.25 -33.77
C LEU A 83 -11.87 -15.48 -32.88
N LEU A 84 -12.58 -15.56 -31.75
CA LEU A 84 -12.42 -16.62 -30.75
C LEU A 84 -13.51 -17.70 -30.87
N LYS A 85 -14.55 -17.47 -31.67
CA LYS A 85 -15.68 -18.39 -31.86
C LYS A 85 -15.23 -19.78 -32.35
N PRO A 86 -14.35 -19.92 -33.37
CA PRO A 86 -13.90 -21.24 -33.85
C PRO A 86 -13.14 -22.06 -32.80
N GLN A 87 -12.51 -21.39 -31.82
CA GLN A 87 -11.71 -22.00 -30.75
C GLN A 87 -12.47 -22.11 -29.42
N SER A 88 -13.78 -21.85 -29.40
CA SER A 88 -14.63 -21.93 -28.19
C SER A 88 -14.52 -23.28 -27.45
N VAL A 89 -14.47 -24.39 -28.18
CA VAL A 89 -14.27 -25.74 -27.61
C VAL A 89 -12.90 -25.88 -26.94
N GLN A 90 -11.84 -25.30 -27.53
CA GLN A 90 -10.51 -25.31 -26.91
C GLN A 90 -10.49 -24.50 -25.62
N MET A 91 -11.29 -23.43 -25.52
CA MET A 91 -11.36 -22.63 -24.30
C MET A 91 -12.01 -23.36 -23.12
N LEU A 92 -12.80 -24.42 -23.36
CA LEU A 92 -13.34 -25.26 -22.29
C LEU A 92 -12.22 -25.96 -21.48
N THR A 93 -11.01 -26.13 -22.02
CA THR A 93 -9.88 -26.69 -21.26
C THR A 93 -9.46 -25.81 -20.08
N LEU A 94 -9.89 -24.54 -20.04
CA LEU A 94 -9.69 -23.68 -18.87
C LEU A 94 -10.44 -24.20 -17.64
N LEU A 95 -11.54 -24.95 -17.84
CA LEU A 95 -12.35 -25.52 -16.76
C LEU A 95 -11.62 -26.66 -16.05
N ASP A 96 -10.71 -27.38 -16.71
CA ASP A 96 -9.92 -28.48 -16.12
C ASP A 96 -9.09 -28.03 -14.91
N ARG A 97 -8.80 -26.73 -14.84
CA ARG A 97 -8.00 -26.11 -13.77
C ARG A 97 -8.81 -25.30 -12.76
N MET A 98 -10.13 -25.27 -12.90
CA MET A 98 -11.01 -24.41 -12.09
C MET A 98 -10.95 -24.72 -10.60
N ASP A 99 -10.72 -25.99 -10.22
CA ASP A 99 -10.53 -26.42 -8.83
C ASP A 99 -9.37 -25.70 -8.11
N ASP A 100 -8.36 -25.28 -8.86
CA ASP A 100 -7.15 -24.63 -8.34
C ASP A 100 -7.17 -23.11 -8.50
N MET A 101 -8.18 -22.54 -9.14
CA MET A 101 -8.26 -21.11 -9.43
C MET A 101 -8.82 -20.32 -8.23
N PRO A 102 -8.29 -19.11 -7.97
CA PRO A 102 -8.93 -18.13 -7.10
C PRO A 102 -10.18 -17.55 -7.78
N LEU A 103 -11.12 -17.01 -6.98
CA LEU A 103 -12.40 -16.49 -7.49
C LEU A 103 -12.26 -15.43 -8.60
N VAL A 104 -11.21 -14.59 -8.55
CA VAL A 104 -10.99 -13.57 -9.58
C VAL A 104 -10.69 -14.20 -10.94
N GLU A 105 -9.96 -15.32 -10.96
CA GLU A 105 -9.68 -16.06 -12.20
C GLU A 105 -10.93 -16.77 -12.70
N VAL A 106 -11.70 -17.40 -11.80
CA VAL A 106 -13.00 -18.02 -12.14
C VAL A 106 -13.95 -17.00 -12.77
N ARG A 107 -14.04 -15.79 -12.21
CA ARG A 107 -14.84 -14.69 -12.78
C ARG A 107 -14.43 -14.38 -14.21
N ALA A 108 -13.13 -14.28 -14.46
CA ALA A 108 -12.61 -13.98 -15.80
C ALA A 108 -12.80 -15.14 -16.79
N VAL A 109 -12.72 -16.40 -16.35
CA VAL A 109 -13.03 -17.59 -17.16
C VAL A 109 -14.51 -17.60 -17.54
N MET A 110 -15.41 -17.47 -16.56
CA MET A 110 -16.86 -17.52 -16.80
C MET A 110 -17.34 -16.32 -17.62
N ASN A 111 -16.76 -15.13 -17.43
CA ASN A 111 -17.05 -13.99 -18.31
C ASN A 111 -16.69 -14.25 -19.78
N LEU A 112 -15.59 -14.95 -20.04
CA LEU A 112 -15.16 -15.32 -21.39
C LEU A 112 -16.05 -16.42 -21.98
N LEU A 113 -16.24 -17.52 -21.26
CA LEU A 113 -16.98 -18.69 -21.73
C LEU A 113 -18.47 -18.39 -21.94
N CYS A 114 -19.13 -17.75 -20.98
CA CYS A 114 -20.52 -17.32 -21.15
C CYS A 114 -20.65 -16.30 -22.29
N GLY A 115 -19.64 -15.45 -22.50
CA GLY A 115 -19.59 -14.53 -23.62
C GLY A 115 -19.56 -15.26 -24.97
N LEU A 116 -18.78 -16.32 -25.09
CA LEU A 116 -18.73 -17.15 -26.31
C LEU A 116 -19.95 -18.07 -26.46
N ALA A 117 -20.59 -18.44 -25.35
CA ALA A 117 -21.77 -19.31 -25.34
C ALA A 117 -23.04 -18.57 -25.79
N TYR A 118 -23.32 -17.41 -25.20
CA TYR A 118 -24.62 -16.74 -25.35
C TYR A 118 -24.64 -15.61 -26.38
N SER A 119 -23.48 -15.18 -26.89
CA SER A 119 -23.45 -14.14 -27.94
C SER A 119 -23.85 -14.64 -29.33
N TYR A 120 -24.09 -15.95 -29.50
CA TYR A 120 -24.38 -16.57 -30.78
C TYR A 120 -25.50 -17.59 -30.65
N GLU A 121 -26.50 -17.53 -31.53
CA GLU A 121 -27.69 -18.40 -31.50
C GLU A 121 -27.36 -19.91 -31.60
N ASN A 122 -26.28 -20.28 -32.29
CA ASN A 122 -25.85 -21.66 -32.50
C ASN A 122 -24.47 -21.95 -31.87
N SER A 123 -24.31 -21.67 -30.58
CA SER A 123 -23.06 -21.98 -29.88
C SER A 123 -23.00 -23.43 -29.43
N VAL A 124 -21.92 -24.13 -29.79
CA VAL A 124 -21.69 -25.54 -29.42
C VAL A 124 -21.52 -25.72 -27.91
N ILE A 125 -21.06 -24.67 -27.21
CA ILE A 125 -20.73 -24.73 -25.78
C ILE A 125 -21.90 -24.33 -24.87
N ARG A 126 -23.05 -23.90 -25.40
CA ARG A 126 -24.19 -23.42 -24.59
C ARG A 126 -24.70 -24.50 -23.63
N ASP A 127 -24.93 -25.70 -24.14
CA ASP A 127 -25.42 -26.84 -23.35
C ASP A 127 -24.40 -27.28 -22.28
N ASP A 128 -23.11 -27.25 -22.61
CA ASP A 128 -22.03 -27.54 -21.66
C ASP A 128 -22.06 -26.56 -20.48
N ILE A 129 -22.22 -25.25 -20.75
CA ILE A 129 -22.31 -24.22 -19.70
C ILE A 129 -23.54 -24.44 -18.82
N HIS A 130 -24.72 -24.76 -19.38
CA HIS A 130 -25.89 -25.09 -18.56
C HIS A 130 -25.68 -26.34 -17.70
N MET A 131 -25.04 -27.36 -18.27
CA MET A 131 -24.71 -28.58 -17.53
C MET A 131 -23.76 -28.25 -16.37
N ILE A 132 -22.74 -27.43 -16.60
CA ILE A 132 -21.78 -26.98 -15.59
C ILE A 132 -22.51 -26.22 -14.47
N ILE A 133 -23.33 -25.22 -14.81
CA ILE A 133 -24.09 -24.43 -13.82
C ILE A 133 -24.93 -25.35 -12.92
N ARG A 134 -25.70 -26.28 -13.50
CA ARG A 134 -26.53 -27.21 -12.70
C ARG A 134 -25.68 -28.15 -11.85
N LYS A 135 -24.59 -28.70 -12.40
CA LYS A 135 -23.70 -29.64 -11.71
C LYS A 135 -22.98 -28.96 -10.54
N GLU A 136 -22.49 -27.74 -10.74
CA GLU A 136 -21.76 -26.99 -9.73
C GLU A 136 -22.69 -26.50 -8.61
N LEU A 137 -23.87 -25.96 -8.94
CA LEU A 137 -24.87 -25.54 -7.95
C LEU A 137 -25.43 -26.73 -7.14
N GLY A 138 -25.54 -27.91 -7.76
CA GLY A 138 -25.94 -29.15 -7.08
C GLY A 138 -24.85 -29.79 -6.22
N SER A 139 -23.62 -29.28 -6.24
CA SER A 139 -22.49 -29.84 -5.50
C SER A 139 -22.65 -29.64 -3.99
N SER A 140 -22.22 -30.65 -3.22
CA SER A 140 -22.10 -30.53 -1.75
C SER A 140 -20.88 -29.73 -1.32
N ASN A 141 -19.90 -29.54 -2.20
CA ASN A 141 -18.69 -28.76 -1.91
C ASN A 141 -18.99 -27.25 -2.03
N PRO A 142 -18.87 -26.46 -0.95
CA PRO A 142 -19.13 -25.02 -0.96
C PRO A 142 -18.29 -24.26 -2.00
N ARG A 143 -17.04 -24.66 -2.24
CA ARG A 143 -16.16 -24.00 -3.21
C ARG A 143 -16.68 -24.16 -4.65
N ILE A 144 -17.11 -25.36 -4.99
CA ILE A 144 -17.68 -25.67 -6.31
C ILE A 144 -19.05 -25.00 -6.46
N LYS A 145 -19.86 -24.99 -5.40
CA LYS A 145 -21.14 -24.28 -5.41
C LYS A 145 -20.97 -22.78 -5.69
N VAL A 146 -19.97 -22.14 -5.11
CA VAL A 146 -19.62 -20.72 -5.38
C VAL A 146 -19.18 -20.50 -6.83
N GLN A 147 -18.45 -21.45 -7.42
CA GLN A 147 -18.13 -21.42 -8.85
C GLN A 147 -19.40 -21.49 -9.70
N GLY A 148 -20.36 -22.34 -9.32
CA GLY A 148 -21.67 -22.44 -9.97
C GLY A 148 -22.50 -21.15 -9.88
N ILE A 149 -22.44 -20.44 -8.75
CA ILE A 149 -23.05 -19.10 -8.59
C ILE A 149 -22.41 -18.13 -9.59
N LEU A 150 -21.08 -18.08 -9.66
CA LEU A 150 -20.37 -17.20 -10.60
C LEU A 150 -20.71 -17.55 -12.06
N ALA A 151 -20.72 -18.83 -12.42
CA ALA A 151 -21.09 -19.29 -13.76
C ALA A 151 -22.51 -18.85 -14.13
N GLY A 152 -23.47 -19.04 -13.22
CA GLY A 152 -24.86 -18.63 -13.42
C GLY A 152 -25.03 -17.11 -13.57
N ILE A 153 -24.38 -16.30 -12.73
CA ILE A 153 -24.44 -14.83 -12.83
C ILE A 153 -23.84 -14.35 -14.16
N HIS A 154 -22.73 -14.93 -14.61
CA HIS A 154 -22.13 -14.56 -15.89
C HIS A 154 -22.95 -15.05 -17.09
N ALA A 155 -23.73 -16.13 -16.96
CA ALA A 155 -24.72 -16.50 -17.96
C ALA A 155 -25.83 -15.44 -18.05
N VAL A 156 -26.40 -15.05 -16.89
CA VAL A 156 -27.41 -13.99 -16.78
C VAL A 156 -26.90 -12.68 -17.42
N LYS A 157 -25.63 -12.31 -17.19
CA LYS A 157 -24.98 -11.13 -17.81
C LYS A 157 -25.16 -11.03 -19.33
N TYR A 158 -25.09 -12.15 -20.04
CA TYR A 158 -25.20 -12.14 -21.50
C TYR A 158 -26.64 -12.35 -21.98
N LEU A 159 -27.44 -13.13 -21.25
CA LEU A 159 -28.84 -13.38 -21.55
C LEU A 159 -29.73 -12.14 -21.35
N MET A 160 -29.40 -11.26 -20.39
CA MET A 160 -30.18 -10.04 -20.10
C MET A 160 -30.19 -8.99 -21.22
N VAL A 161 -29.30 -9.15 -22.22
CA VAL A 161 -29.08 -8.19 -23.32
C VAL A 161 -29.94 -8.54 -24.55
N ALA A 162 -30.62 -9.69 -24.57
CA ALA A 162 -31.29 -10.21 -25.76
C ALA A 162 -32.24 -9.17 -26.41
N ASN A 163 -31.94 -8.81 -27.65
CA ASN A 163 -32.76 -7.96 -28.50
C ASN A 163 -33.93 -8.79 -29.04
N THR A 164 -35.09 -8.69 -28.43
CA THR A 164 -36.31 -9.05 -29.15
C THR A 164 -36.63 -7.92 -30.12
N GLU A 165 -36.76 -8.20 -31.42
CA GLU A 165 -37.09 -7.26 -32.50
C GLU A 165 -38.46 -6.52 -32.34
N ASN A 166 -39.09 -6.61 -31.16
CA ASN A 166 -40.39 -6.03 -30.82
C ASN A 166 -40.31 -4.98 -29.69
N ASP A 167 -39.20 -4.25 -29.58
CA ASP A 167 -38.99 -3.23 -28.54
C ASP A 167 -39.88 -1.96 -28.70
N ASP A 168 -40.59 -1.80 -29.82
CA ASP A 168 -41.43 -0.63 -30.12
C ASP A 168 -42.93 -0.78 -29.81
N GLU A 169 -43.43 -1.98 -29.48
CA GLU A 169 -44.77 -2.09 -28.91
C GLU A 169 -44.68 -1.89 -27.39
N THR A 170 -44.78 -0.63 -26.98
CA THR A 170 -45.37 -0.29 -25.68
C THR A 170 -46.74 -0.97 -25.63
N ARG A 171 -46.82 -2.21 -25.16
CA ARG A 171 -48.07 -2.75 -24.64
C ARG A 171 -48.46 -1.77 -23.54
N GLU A 172 -49.51 -0.99 -23.75
CA GLU A 172 -50.15 -0.21 -22.69
C GLU A 172 -50.43 -1.19 -21.55
N VAL A 173 -49.67 -1.06 -20.45
CA VAL A 173 -49.68 -2.01 -19.35
C VAL A 173 -50.75 -1.57 -18.35
N PRO A 174 -51.74 -2.41 -17.99
CA PRO A 174 -52.70 -2.09 -16.94
C PRO A 174 -52.02 -2.07 -15.56
N ASP A 175 -52.33 -1.06 -14.74
CA ASP A 175 -51.72 -0.77 -13.42
C ASP A 175 -51.93 -1.84 -12.30
N ASP A 176 -52.54 -2.99 -12.60
CA ASP A 176 -53.19 -3.83 -11.56
C ASP A 176 -52.71 -5.31 -11.50
N VAL A 177 -51.48 -5.62 -11.93
CA VAL A 177 -50.96 -7.02 -11.88
C VAL A 177 -49.58 -7.11 -11.22
N SER A 178 -49.45 -8.00 -10.22
CA SER A 178 -48.21 -8.32 -9.50
C SER A 178 -47.11 -8.85 -10.43
N TYR A 179 -46.04 -8.07 -10.57
CA TYR A 179 -44.87 -8.32 -11.43
C TYR A 179 -43.93 -9.46 -10.98
N GLY A 180 -44.30 -10.28 -9.98
CA GLY A 180 -43.37 -11.25 -9.36
C GLY A 180 -43.13 -12.56 -10.13
N SER A 181 -43.96 -12.91 -11.12
CA SER A 181 -43.90 -14.23 -11.77
C SER A 181 -43.05 -14.24 -13.04
N VAL A 182 -42.13 -15.23 -13.15
CA VAL A 182 -41.28 -15.49 -14.34
C VAL A 182 -42.09 -15.66 -15.64
N THR A 183 -43.39 -15.95 -15.53
CA THR A 183 -44.32 -16.07 -16.66
C THR A 183 -44.60 -14.77 -17.41
N HIS A 184 -44.22 -13.60 -16.87
CA HIS A 184 -44.37 -12.31 -17.54
C HIS A 184 -43.30 -12.04 -18.60
N LEU A 185 -42.17 -12.76 -18.55
CA LEU A 185 -41.09 -12.62 -19.53
C LEU A 185 -41.41 -13.42 -20.80
N SER A 186 -41.04 -12.86 -21.96
CA SER A 186 -41.16 -13.55 -23.25
C SER A 186 -40.36 -14.86 -23.25
N GLU A 187 -40.88 -15.89 -23.93
CA GLU A 187 -40.14 -17.14 -24.10
C GLU A 187 -38.86 -16.89 -24.91
N GLY A 188 -37.72 -17.29 -24.36
CA GLY A 188 -36.40 -17.02 -24.92
C GLY A 188 -35.35 -16.78 -23.83
N ASP A 189 -34.28 -16.08 -24.18
CA ASP A 189 -33.11 -15.84 -23.33
C ASP A 189 -33.44 -15.12 -22.00
N LEU A 190 -34.45 -14.23 -22.00
CA LEU A 190 -34.87 -13.51 -20.78
C LEU A 190 -35.49 -14.45 -19.73
N ARG A 191 -36.33 -15.39 -20.16
CA ARG A 191 -36.94 -16.39 -19.26
C ARG A 191 -35.89 -17.38 -18.76
N GLU A 192 -34.92 -17.72 -19.60
CA GLU A 192 -33.77 -18.55 -19.21
C GLU A 192 -32.93 -17.86 -18.13
N ALA A 193 -32.66 -16.56 -18.27
CA ALA A 193 -31.96 -15.79 -17.25
C ALA A 193 -32.70 -15.80 -15.90
N ALA A 194 -34.01 -15.59 -15.91
CA ALA A 194 -34.84 -15.65 -14.71
C ALA A 194 -34.83 -17.06 -14.05
N GLN A 195 -34.88 -18.12 -14.84
CA GLN A 195 -34.77 -19.50 -14.33
C GLN A 195 -33.42 -19.79 -13.69
N ILE A 196 -32.32 -19.24 -14.22
CA ILE A 196 -30.98 -19.37 -13.62
C ILE A 196 -30.95 -18.64 -12.27
N ILE A 197 -31.54 -17.44 -12.17
CA ILE A 197 -31.65 -16.71 -10.89
C ILE A 197 -32.43 -17.53 -9.86
N GLU A 198 -33.60 -18.06 -10.22
CA GLU A 198 -34.38 -18.93 -9.32
C GLU A 198 -33.60 -20.18 -8.91
N LEU A 199 -32.86 -20.79 -9.83
CA LEU A 199 -32.05 -21.98 -9.55
C LEU A 199 -30.95 -21.68 -8.55
N ILE A 200 -30.26 -20.54 -8.68
CA ILE A 200 -29.25 -20.09 -7.73
C ILE A 200 -29.89 -19.89 -6.35
N SER A 201 -30.98 -19.12 -6.26
CA SER A 201 -31.67 -18.83 -4.99
C SER A 201 -32.15 -20.10 -4.28
N ARG A 202 -32.69 -21.08 -5.03
CA ARG A 202 -33.08 -22.39 -4.47
C ARG A 202 -31.88 -23.19 -3.96
N SER A 203 -30.75 -23.12 -4.66
CA SER A 203 -29.53 -23.89 -4.33
C SER A 203 -28.73 -23.32 -3.16
N THR A 204 -28.92 -22.03 -2.85
CA THR A 204 -28.21 -21.28 -1.80
C THR A 204 -29.06 -21.00 -0.57
N ARG A 205 -30.36 -21.33 -0.54
CA ARG A 205 -31.29 -21.06 0.58
C ARG A 205 -30.78 -21.47 1.98
N GLN A 206 -29.96 -22.51 2.06
CA GLN A 206 -29.39 -23.02 3.32
C GLN A 206 -28.11 -22.28 3.77
N PHE A 207 -27.52 -21.45 2.91
CA PHE A 207 -26.24 -20.79 3.13
C PHE A 207 -26.38 -19.27 2.97
N PRO A 208 -26.69 -18.53 4.06
CA PRO A 208 -26.87 -17.09 4.02
C PRO A 208 -25.69 -16.32 3.40
N ASP A 209 -24.46 -16.72 3.72
CA ASP A 209 -23.25 -16.08 3.18
C ASP A 209 -23.16 -16.19 1.64
N MET A 210 -23.69 -17.28 1.06
CA MET A 210 -23.70 -17.47 -0.39
C MET A 210 -24.80 -16.66 -1.08
N ILE A 211 -25.92 -16.41 -0.40
CA ILE A 211 -26.97 -15.50 -0.88
C ILE A 211 -26.43 -14.07 -0.91
N ALA A 212 -25.79 -13.63 0.17
CA ALA A 212 -25.09 -12.35 0.22
C ALA A 212 -24.08 -12.20 -0.93
N PHE A 213 -23.24 -13.22 -1.17
CA PHE A 213 -22.30 -13.25 -2.29
C PHE A 213 -22.99 -13.18 -3.66
N PHE A 214 -24.09 -13.91 -3.84
CA PHE A 214 -24.88 -13.87 -5.07
C PHE A 214 -25.40 -12.47 -5.37
N TYR A 215 -25.97 -11.77 -4.39
CA TYR A 215 -26.47 -10.40 -4.56
C TYR A 215 -25.35 -9.40 -4.87
N ASP A 216 -24.19 -9.50 -4.21
CA ASP A 216 -23.03 -8.62 -4.46
C ASP A 216 -22.47 -8.79 -5.90
N GLU A 217 -22.33 -10.02 -6.36
CA GLU A 217 -21.84 -10.31 -7.70
C GLU A 217 -22.87 -9.91 -8.77
N LEU A 218 -24.16 -10.13 -8.52
CA LEU A 218 -25.23 -9.71 -9.42
C LEU A 218 -25.30 -8.18 -9.55
N SER A 219 -25.21 -7.44 -8.43
CA SER A 219 -25.10 -5.97 -8.42
C SER A 219 -23.90 -5.48 -9.22
N THR A 220 -22.74 -6.13 -9.07
CA THR A 220 -21.52 -5.78 -9.83
C THR A 220 -21.72 -5.98 -11.33
N VAL A 221 -22.36 -7.07 -11.73
CA VAL A 221 -22.63 -7.37 -13.14
C VAL A 221 -23.61 -6.37 -13.75
N ILE A 222 -24.72 -6.09 -13.07
CA ILE A 222 -25.74 -5.12 -13.51
C ILE A 222 -25.16 -3.71 -13.62
N SER A 223 -24.37 -3.30 -12.62
CA SER A 223 -23.68 -1.99 -12.65
C SER A 223 -22.79 -1.85 -13.89
N SER A 224 -22.04 -2.91 -14.22
CA SER A 224 -21.12 -2.95 -15.36
C SER A 224 -21.79 -3.10 -16.72
N ALA A 225 -23.07 -3.49 -16.76
CA ALA A 225 -23.79 -3.70 -18.01
C ALA A 225 -24.15 -2.36 -18.67
N SER A 226 -23.88 -2.25 -19.98
CA SER A 226 -24.18 -1.06 -20.78
C SER A 226 -25.65 -0.96 -21.16
N TYR A 227 -26.29 -2.10 -21.42
CA TYR A 227 -27.70 -2.20 -21.80
C TYR A 227 -28.31 -3.43 -21.13
N ILE A 228 -29.55 -3.29 -20.67
CA ILE A 228 -30.35 -4.34 -20.06
C ILE A 228 -31.76 -4.20 -20.65
N ASN A 229 -32.40 -5.31 -21.02
CA ASN A 229 -33.78 -5.28 -21.50
C ASN A 229 -34.72 -4.69 -20.41
N LYS A 230 -35.56 -3.72 -20.79
CA LYS A 230 -36.43 -2.99 -19.86
C LYS A 230 -37.42 -3.88 -19.10
N ASN A 231 -37.99 -4.88 -19.78
CA ASN A 231 -38.96 -5.80 -19.16
C ASN A 231 -38.30 -6.71 -18.13
N PHE A 232 -37.10 -7.21 -18.45
CA PHE A 232 -36.30 -7.98 -17.52
C PHE A 232 -35.84 -7.14 -16.32
N LEU A 233 -35.44 -5.89 -16.57
CA LEU A 233 -35.06 -4.96 -15.53
C LEU A 233 -36.22 -4.68 -14.57
N SER A 234 -37.42 -4.37 -15.07
CA SER A 234 -38.61 -4.15 -14.23
C SER A 234 -38.95 -5.37 -13.40
N TRP A 235 -39.02 -6.56 -14.02
CA TRP A 235 -39.31 -7.80 -13.30
C TRP A 235 -38.30 -8.06 -12.17
N LEU A 236 -37.01 -7.88 -12.43
CA LEU A 236 -35.97 -8.11 -11.44
C LEU A 236 -36.01 -7.06 -10.33
N THR A 237 -36.25 -5.78 -10.66
CA THR A 237 -36.45 -4.72 -9.68
C THR A 237 -37.61 -5.06 -8.75
N ASP A 238 -38.77 -5.40 -9.30
CA ASP A 238 -39.96 -5.71 -8.50
C ASP A 238 -39.75 -6.96 -7.64
N ALA A 239 -39.15 -8.03 -8.18
CA ALA A 239 -38.88 -9.25 -7.44
C ALA A 239 -37.96 -9.00 -6.22
N VAL A 240 -36.88 -8.24 -6.41
CA VAL A 240 -35.89 -7.97 -5.35
C VAL A 240 -36.41 -6.93 -4.34
N THR A 241 -37.16 -5.91 -4.80
CA THR A 241 -37.81 -4.94 -3.90
C THR A 241 -38.87 -5.60 -3.03
N ASN A 242 -39.67 -6.51 -3.60
CA ASN A 242 -40.63 -7.31 -2.81
C ASN A 242 -39.92 -8.21 -1.79
N ASP A 243 -38.79 -8.83 -2.14
CA ASP A 243 -37.98 -9.65 -1.21
C ASP A 243 -37.44 -8.80 -0.03
N LEU A 244 -37.05 -7.55 -0.28
CA LEU A 244 -36.64 -6.62 0.77
C LEU A 244 -37.82 -6.26 1.70
N GLN A 245 -38.97 -5.90 1.12
CA GLN A 245 -40.16 -5.49 1.86
C GLN A 245 -40.70 -6.64 2.73
N GLN A 246 -40.82 -7.85 2.19
CA GLN A 246 -41.40 -8.98 2.92
C GLN A 246 -40.52 -9.51 4.06
N ASN A 247 -39.19 -9.43 3.93
CA ASN A 247 -38.28 -10.06 4.89
C ASN A 247 -37.73 -9.12 5.96
N PHE A 248 -37.66 -7.80 5.72
CA PHE A 248 -36.92 -6.88 6.59
C PHE A 248 -37.71 -5.65 7.05
N ILE A 249 -38.83 -5.35 6.39
CA ILE A 249 -39.62 -4.16 6.65
C ILE A 249 -40.85 -4.55 7.49
N VAL A 250 -41.12 -3.81 8.58
CA VAL A 250 -42.21 -4.11 9.53
C VAL A 250 -42.92 -2.83 9.97
N ASP A 251 -44.24 -2.90 10.16
CA ASP A 251 -45.10 -1.77 10.54
C ASP A 251 -45.08 -1.46 12.06
N SER A 252 -44.68 -2.42 12.89
CA SER A 252 -44.61 -2.26 14.35
C SER A 252 -43.65 -3.25 15.02
N ILE A 253 -43.27 -2.99 16.27
CA ILE A 253 -42.48 -3.94 17.06
C ILE A 253 -43.41 -5.11 17.47
N GLU A 254 -43.29 -6.25 16.79
CA GLU A 254 -44.10 -7.43 17.11
C GLU A 254 -43.74 -8.08 18.47
N VAL A 255 -42.48 -7.93 18.91
CA VAL A 255 -41.95 -8.51 20.16
C VAL A 255 -41.16 -7.45 20.93
N ASP A 256 -41.71 -6.98 22.05
CA ASP A 256 -41.12 -5.88 22.85
C ASP A 256 -39.80 -6.25 23.56
N THR A 257 -39.60 -7.54 23.87
CA THR A 257 -38.40 -8.03 24.59
C THR A 257 -37.95 -9.39 24.05
N ILE A 258 -36.70 -9.49 23.61
CA ILE A 258 -36.06 -10.76 23.22
C ILE A 258 -34.91 -11.05 24.19
N GLY A 259 -35.08 -12.06 25.03
CA GLY A 259 -34.18 -12.30 26.17
C GLY A 259 -34.29 -11.15 27.20
N ASP A 260 -33.14 -10.63 27.65
CA ASP A 260 -33.07 -9.50 28.59
C ASP A 260 -33.04 -8.13 27.89
N LEU A 261 -33.11 -8.10 26.55
CA LEU A 261 -33.01 -6.88 25.74
C LEU A 261 -34.40 -6.40 25.31
N LYS A 262 -34.75 -5.18 25.71
CA LYS A 262 -35.94 -4.48 25.22
C LYS A 262 -35.67 -3.85 23.86
N LEU A 263 -36.59 -3.98 22.90
CA LEU A 263 -36.46 -3.38 21.57
C LEU A 263 -37.09 -1.97 21.53
N CYS A 264 -36.49 -1.08 20.75
CA CYS A 264 -37.04 0.24 20.43
C CYS A 264 -36.77 0.61 18.97
N MET A 265 -37.63 1.46 18.42
CA MET A 265 -37.39 2.14 17.15
C MET A 265 -36.49 3.35 17.40
N ASP A 266 -35.24 3.28 16.95
CA ASP A 266 -34.26 4.35 17.06
C ASP A 266 -33.85 4.87 15.67
N TYR A 267 -33.12 5.99 15.65
CA TYR A 267 -32.53 6.59 14.45
C TYR A 267 -33.52 6.99 13.34
N CYS A 268 -34.76 7.36 13.70
CA CYS A 268 -35.70 7.97 12.75
C CYS A 268 -35.21 9.36 12.32
N LEU A 269 -35.28 9.68 11.02
CA LEU A 269 -34.93 11.01 10.49
C LEU A 269 -36.12 11.76 9.89
N ASN A 270 -37.26 11.08 9.70
CA ASN A 270 -38.47 11.69 9.15
C ASN A 270 -39.20 12.50 10.22
N ALA A 271 -39.75 13.66 9.84
CA ALA A 271 -40.59 14.45 10.73
C ALA A 271 -41.94 13.74 10.94
N GLU A 272 -42.58 13.95 12.10
CA GLU A 272 -43.92 13.39 12.39
C GLU A 272 -44.98 13.81 11.34
N SER A 273 -44.75 14.90 10.60
CA SER A 273 -45.59 15.38 9.51
C SER A 273 -45.35 14.71 8.15
N GLU A 274 -44.25 13.95 8.00
CA GLU A 274 -43.89 13.22 6.76
C GLU A 274 -44.36 11.76 6.78
N MET A 275 -45.07 11.33 7.83
CA MET A 275 -45.36 9.92 8.10
C MET A 275 -46.87 9.67 8.23
N ASP A 276 -47.47 9.02 7.22
CA ASP A 276 -48.83 8.50 7.31
C ASP A 276 -48.87 7.13 8.04
N GLU A 277 -47.86 6.28 7.84
CA GLU A 277 -47.65 4.99 8.53
C GLU A 277 -46.14 4.79 8.85
N VAL A 278 -45.81 4.34 10.07
CA VAL A 278 -44.40 4.19 10.53
C VAL A 278 -43.85 2.83 10.13
N ILE A 279 -43.12 2.81 9.03
CA ILE A 279 -42.40 1.62 8.58
C ILE A 279 -40.99 1.59 9.17
N ALA A 280 -40.57 0.47 9.75
CA ALA A 280 -39.24 0.29 10.37
C ALA A 280 -38.45 -0.88 9.81
N MET A 281 -37.12 -0.76 9.82
CA MET A 281 -36.19 -1.84 9.48
C MET A 281 -35.93 -2.73 10.70
N ASN A 282 -36.27 -4.02 10.60
CA ASN A 282 -36.13 -4.96 11.73
C ASN A 282 -34.74 -5.63 11.80
N ILE A 283 -33.75 -4.94 12.37
CA ILE A 283 -32.40 -5.50 12.57
C ILE A 283 -32.33 -6.34 13.86
N ALA A 284 -32.80 -5.81 14.98
CA ALA A 284 -32.68 -6.49 16.28
C ALA A 284 -33.54 -7.74 16.37
N GLY A 285 -34.81 -7.69 15.91
CA GLY A 285 -35.68 -8.86 15.93
C GLY A 285 -35.08 -10.02 15.14
N MET A 286 -34.50 -9.73 13.98
CA MET A 286 -33.89 -10.72 13.09
C MET A 286 -32.51 -11.20 13.54
N THR A 287 -31.77 -10.39 14.30
CA THR A 287 -30.44 -10.78 14.84
C THR A 287 -30.59 -11.61 16.12
N LEU A 288 -31.57 -11.27 16.96
CA LEU A 288 -31.74 -11.85 18.29
C LEU A 288 -32.66 -13.08 18.30
N SER A 289 -33.61 -13.17 17.36
CA SER A 289 -34.43 -14.36 17.17
C SER A 289 -33.84 -15.28 16.10
N ASN A 290 -34.08 -16.58 16.22
CA ASN A 290 -33.71 -17.56 15.20
C ASN A 290 -34.66 -17.45 13.99
N SER A 291 -34.61 -16.34 13.27
CA SER A 291 -35.36 -16.14 12.03
C SER A 291 -34.86 -17.07 10.92
N GLU A 292 -35.76 -17.45 10.00
CA GLU A 292 -35.38 -18.25 8.81
C GLU A 292 -34.42 -17.49 7.87
N VAL A 293 -34.49 -16.16 7.89
CA VAL A 293 -33.66 -15.27 7.07
C VAL A 293 -32.61 -14.59 7.94
N TYR A 294 -31.36 -14.62 7.49
CA TYR A 294 -30.23 -14.03 8.19
C TYR A 294 -30.05 -12.54 7.87
N VAL A 295 -29.86 -11.71 8.90
CA VAL A 295 -29.71 -10.24 8.77
C VAL A 295 -28.54 -9.82 7.89
N GLY A 296 -27.47 -10.62 7.81
CA GLY A 296 -26.32 -10.31 6.96
C GLY A 296 -26.65 -10.24 5.46
N ILE A 297 -27.83 -10.70 5.03
CA ILE A 297 -28.31 -10.59 3.64
C ILE A 297 -28.84 -9.19 3.32
N LEU A 298 -29.26 -8.41 4.34
CA LEU A 298 -29.91 -7.11 4.18
C LEU A 298 -29.05 -6.12 3.35
N SER A 299 -27.80 -5.90 3.73
CA SER A 299 -26.93 -4.91 3.06
C SER A 299 -26.62 -5.30 1.60
N PRO A 300 -26.23 -6.55 1.27
CA PRO A 300 -26.11 -7.02 -0.12
C PRO A 300 -27.39 -6.93 -0.94
N LEU A 301 -28.54 -7.30 -0.34
CA LEU A 301 -29.84 -7.21 -1.01
C LEU A 301 -30.17 -5.76 -1.37
N PHE A 302 -30.00 -4.84 -0.43
CA PHE A 302 -30.23 -3.42 -0.69
C PHE A 302 -29.24 -2.83 -1.70
N GLN A 303 -27.99 -3.30 -1.72
CA GLN A 303 -27.05 -2.95 -2.77
C GLN A 303 -27.54 -3.34 -4.17
N LEU A 304 -28.19 -4.50 -4.30
CA LEU A 304 -28.83 -4.91 -5.55
C LEU A 304 -30.05 -4.04 -5.88
N VAL A 305 -30.93 -3.77 -4.89
CA VAL A 305 -32.11 -2.88 -5.05
C VAL A 305 -31.69 -1.50 -5.56
N GLN A 306 -30.75 -0.83 -4.88
CA GLN A 306 -30.30 0.51 -5.29
C GLN A 306 -29.69 0.50 -6.70
N THR A 307 -28.96 -0.57 -7.06
CA THR A 307 -28.33 -0.68 -8.39
C THR A 307 -29.39 -0.81 -9.49
N LEU A 308 -30.42 -1.61 -9.25
CA LEU A 308 -31.53 -1.84 -10.18
C LEU A 308 -32.36 -0.56 -10.39
N HIS A 309 -32.77 0.09 -9.30
CA HIS A 309 -33.50 1.36 -9.36
C HIS A 309 -32.67 2.46 -10.05
N HIS A 310 -31.38 2.56 -9.73
CA HIS A 310 -30.47 3.51 -10.37
C HIS A 310 -30.38 3.29 -11.89
N LYS A 311 -30.36 2.03 -12.36
CA LYS A 311 -30.34 1.70 -13.80
C LYS A 311 -31.70 1.92 -14.46
N GLN A 312 -32.81 1.64 -13.78
CA GLN A 312 -34.16 1.76 -14.31
C GLN A 312 -34.60 3.22 -14.47
N HIS A 313 -34.21 4.08 -13.53
CA HIS A 313 -34.61 5.49 -13.47
C HIS A 313 -33.48 6.46 -13.80
N GLU A 314 -32.48 6.01 -14.56
CA GLU A 314 -31.36 6.82 -15.07
C GLU A 314 -30.64 7.66 -13.98
N GLY A 315 -30.54 7.09 -12.78
CA GLY A 315 -29.83 7.69 -11.65
C GLY A 315 -30.72 8.26 -10.55
N ASN A 316 -32.02 8.44 -10.78
CA ASN A 316 -32.96 8.92 -9.77
C ASN A 316 -33.38 7.78 -8.81
N LEU A 317 -33.34 8.05 -7.50
CA LEU A 317 -33.69 7.08 -6.45
C LEU A 317 -34.90 7.51 -5.59
N SER A 318 -35.75 8.42 -6.09
CA SER A 318 -36.95 8.89 -5.38
C SER A 318 -37.96 7.77 -5.05
N SER A 319 -37.88 6.61 -5.71
CA SER A 319 -38.74 5.46 -5.40
C SER A 319 -38.40 4.78 -4.07
N ILE A 320 -37.17 4.97 -3.57
CA ILE A 320 -36.63 4.29 -2.39
C ILE A 320 -36.07 5.27 -1.34
N ASP A 321 -36.24 6.58 -1.54
CA ASP A 321 -35.70 7.63 -0.68
C ASP A 321 -36.27 7.60 0.75
N ALA A 322 -37.50 7.13 0.92
CA ALA A 322 -38.14 6.93 2.22
C ALA A 322 -37.29 6.03 3.15
N LEU A 323 -36.57 5.05 2.60
CA LEU A 323 -35.69 4.14 3.36
C LEU A 323 -34.51 4.88 4.02
N LEU A 324 -34.09 6.02 3.47
CA LEU A 324 -33.05 6.85 4.09
C LEU A 324 -33.50 7.36 5.46
N GLY A 325 -34.79 7.68 5.60
CA GLY A 325 -35.36 8.24 6.82
C GLY A 325 -35.95 7.23 7.80
N CYS A 326 -36.12 5.98 7.37
CA CYS A 326 -36.76 4.93 8.16
C CYS A 326 -36.09 4.69 9.53
N PRO A 327 -36.88 4.51 10.60
CA PRO A 327 -36.39 4.03 11.89
C PRO A 327 -35.86 2.59 11.81
N ILE A 328 -34.99 2.24 12.75
CA ILE A 328 -34.43 0.90 12.90
C ILE A 328 -34.82 0.33 14.25
N ILE A 329 -35.30 -0.91 14.26
CA ILE A 329 -35.55 -1.65 15.49
C ILE A 329 -34.20 -2.12 16.06
N MET A 330 -33.80 -1.54 17.19
CA MET A 330 -32.54 -1.77 17.89
C MET A 330 -32.77 -2.19 19.35
N PRO A 331 -31.83 -2.93 19.99
CA PRO A 331 -31.90 -3.18 21.42
C PRO A 331 -31.60 -1.90 22.20
N LYS A 332 -32.39 -1.63 23.23
CA LYS A 332 -32.14 -0.54 24.17
C LYS A 332 -31.10 -0.97 25.21
N PHE A 333 -29.97 -0.28 25.25
CA PHE A 333 -28.92 -0.52 26.23
C PHE A 333 -28.32 0.79 26.74
N ASN A 334 -27.70 0.75 27.92
CA ASN A 334 -26.96 1.88 28.49
C ASN A 334 -25.46 1.53 28.51
N ILE A 335 -24.64 2.35 27.86
CA ILE A 335 -23.19 2.17 27.71
C ILE A 335 -22.47 2.11 29.08
N ASP A 336 -22.99 2.81 30.09
CA ASP A 336 -22.39 2.84 31.43
C ASP A 336 -22.63 1.55 32.23
N MET A 337 -23.70 0.81 31.91
CA MET A 337 -24.05 -0.44 32.58
C MET A 337 -23.53 -1.68 31.82
N VAL A 338 -22.76 -1.49 30.74
CA VAL A 338 -22.26 -2.58 29.89
C VAL A 338 -21.33 -3.54 30.65
N GLU A 339 -20.61 -3.07 31.67
CA GLU A 339 -19.75 -3.92 32.51
C GLU A 339 -20.55 -4.93 33.35
N ASP A 340 -21.81 -4.62 33.65
CA ASP A 340 -22.72 -5.45 34.45
C ASP A 340 -23.57 -6.41 33.60
N MET A 341 -23.48 -6.32 32.26
CA MET A 341 -24.25 -7.15 31.33
C MET A 341 -23.56 -8.49 31.01
N ASP A 342 -24.38 -9.47 30.67
CA ASP A 342 -23.94 -10.79 30.22
C ASP A 342 -23.10 -10.70 28.94
N LEU A 343 -22.04 -11.51 28.84
CA LEU A 343 -21.17 -11.55 27.65
C LEU A 343 -21.94 -11.86 26.36
N THR A 344 -23.00 -12.66 26.45
CA THR A 344 -23.90 -12.99 25.33
C THR A 344 -24.74 -11.79 24.92
N ALA A 345 -25.31 -11.05 25.87
CA ALA A 345 -26.06 -9.82 25.60
C ALA A 345 -25.16 -8.75 24.97
N ILE A 346 -23.93 -8.59 25.45
CA ILE A 346 -22.95 -7.66 24.87
C ILE A 346 -22.59 -8.07 23.43
N THR A 347 -22.38 -9.37 23.17
CA THR A 347 -22.10 -9.89 21.82
C THR A 347 -23.28 -9.61 20.88
N ASN A 348 -24.50 -9.88 21.33
CA ASN A 348 -25.72 -9.63 20.57
C ASN A 348 -25.94 -8.14 20.25
N ILE A 349 -25.66 -7.25 21.20
CA ILE A 349 -25.69 -5.80 20.97
C ILE A 349 -24.65 -5.41 19.92
N LEU A 350 -23.41 -5.91 20.05
CA LEU A 350 -22.35 -5.65 19.07
C LEU A 350 -22.70 -6.16 17.67
N ASP A 351 -23.35 -7.33 17.55
CA ASP A 351 -23.82 -7.88 16.27
C ASP A 351 -24.87 -6.95 15.64
N CYS A 352 -25.86 -6.48 16.42
CA CYS A 352 -26.88 -5.53 15.96
C CYS A 352 -26.25 -4.20 15.49
N LEU A 353 -25.29 -3.67 16.25
CA LEU A 353 -24.60 -2.42 15.90
C LEU A 353 -23.80 -2.58 14.60
N VAL A 354 -23.12 -3.71 14.39
CA VAL A 354 -22.38 -3.98 13.15
C VAL A 354 -23.33 -4.06 11.94
N HIS A 355 -24.46 -4.76 12.07
CA HIS A 355 -25.47 -4.83 11.00
C HIS A 355 -26.08 -3.45 10.70
N CYS A 356 -26.36 -2.65 11.73
CA CYS A 356 -26.86 -1.28 11.60
C CYS A 356 -25.86 -0.37 10.87
N ILE A 357 -24.57 -0.40 11.24
CA ILE A 357 -23.52 0.36 10.54
C ILE A 357 -23.44 -0.04 9.07
N ASN A 358 -23.49 -1.34 8.74
CA ASN A 358 -23.42 -1.79 7.36
C ASN A 358 -24.64 -1.35 6.54
N TRP A 359 -25.84 -1.37 7.14
CA TRP A 359 -27.05 -0.81 6.54
C TRP A 359 -26.89 0.68 6.23
N PHE A 360 -26.47 1.49 7.20
CA PHE A 360 -26.23 2.92 6.98
C PHE A 360 -25.14 3.19 5.95
N ARG A 361 -24.06 2.40 5.93
CA ARG A 361 -23.03 2.53 4.90
C ARG A 361 -23.57 2.27 3.49
N GLU A 362 -24.50 1.33 3.32
CA GLU A 362 -25.14 1.11 2.01
C GLU A 362 -26.16 2.19 1.64
N LEU A 363 -26.89 2.76 2.61
CA LEU A 363 -27.70 3.96 2.36
C LEU A 363 -26.83 5.12 1.88
N LEU A 364 -25.69 5.36 2.54
CA LEU A 364 -24.74 6.38 2.11
C LEU A 364 -24.18 6.09 0.70
N ASN A 365 -23.92 4.83 0.36
CA ASN A 365 -23.49 4.45 -0.98
C ASN A 365 -24.53 4.77 -2.07
N ALA A 366 -25.81 4.58 -1.75
CA ALA A 366 -26.92 4.81 -2.66
C ALA A 366 -27.18 6.30 -2.90
N PHE A 367 -27.31 7.06 -1.81
CA PHE A 367 -27.86 8.42 -1.88
C PHE A 367 -26.79 9.52 -1.96
N ALA A 368 -25.50 9.22 -1.74
CA ALA A 368 -24.45 10.26 -1.75
C ALA A 368 -24.29 11.03 -3.08
N SER A 369 -24.75 10.48 -4.20
CA SER A 369 -24.72 11.15 -5.51
C SER A 369 -25.98 11.98 -5.83
N GLN A 370 -27.02 11.93 -4.98
CA GLN A 370 -28.27 12.66 -5.22
C GLN A 370 -28.09 14.16 -4.91
N GLU A 371 -28.73 15.02 -5.69
CA GLU A 371 -28.55 16.49 -5.60
C GLU A 371 -29.59 17.20 -4.74
N ASP A 372 -30.63 16.50 -4.28
CA ASP A 372 -31.72 17.06 -3.49
C ASP A 372 -31.25 17.54 -2.10
N GLU A 373 -31.64 18.76 -1.71
CA GLU A 373 -31.18 19.41 -0.48
C GLU A 373 -31.73 18.73 0.78
N ASP A 374 -32.99 18.30 0.76
CA ASP A 374 -33.61 17.62 1.91
C ASP A 374 -32.95 16.25 2.14
N LEU A 375 -32.59 15.55 1.05
CA LEU A 375 -31.83 14.31 1.14
C LEU A 375 -30.41 14.53 1.64
N LYS A 376 -29.73 15.63 1.25
CA LYS A 376 -28.38 15.95 1.76
C LYS A 376 -28.36 16.09 3.28
N ILE A 377 -29.35 16.76 3.87
CA ILE A 377 -29.47 16.88 5.33
C ILE A 377 -29.61 15.49 5.97
N LYS A 378 -30.49 14.64 5.43
CA LYS A 378 -30.68 13.26 5.93
C LYS A 378 -29.39 12.42 5.76
N ILE A 379 -28.65 12.58 4.65
CA ILE A 379 -27.36 11.91 4.40
C ILE A 379 -26.30 12.34 5.43
N LEU A 380 -26.20 13.64 5.72
CA LEU A 380 -25.28 14.15 6.75
C LEU A 380 -25.61 13.59 8.13
N LYS A 381 -26.90 13.55 8.50
CA LYS A 381 -27.35 12.94 9.76
C LYS A 381 -26.98 11.44 9.82
N ARG A 382 -27.14 10.68 8.73
CA ARG A 382 -26.69 9.28 8.66
C ARG A 382 -25.17 9.13 8.79
N LEU A 383 -24.39 10.03 8.18
CA LEU A 383 -22.93 10.01 8.29
C LEU A 383 -22.47 10.20 9.74
N ILE A 384 -23.07 11.16 10.45
CA ILE A 384 -22.80 11.40 11.87
C ILE A 384 -23.18 10.17 12.70
N GLN A 385 -24.35 9.56 12.45
CA GLN A 385 -24.77 8.34 13.12
C GLN A 385 -23.79 7.17 12.93
N VAL A 386 -23.21 7.02 11.73
CA VAL A 386 -22.17 5.99 11.49
C VAL A 386 -20.94 6.25 12.34
N GLU A 387 -20.47 7.49 12.42
CA GLU A 387 -19.32 7.88 13.26
C GLU A 387 -19.61 7.61 14.75
N GLU A 388 -20.80 8.00 15.24
CA GLU A 388 -21.24 7.75 16.61
C GLU A 388 -21.30 6.25 16.93
N LEU A 389 -21.88 5.44 16.05
CA LEU A 389 -21.98 3.99 16.23
C LEU A 389 -20.60 3.31 16.25
N GLU A 390 -19.66 3.74 15.41
CA GLU A 390 -18.28 3.23 15.45
C GLU A 390 -17.58 3.56 16.78
N ASN A 391 -17.83 4.76 17.32
CA ASN A 391 -17.32 5.16 18.62
C ASN A 391 -17.95 4.34 19.76
N ILE A 392 -19.26 4.10 19.73
CA ILE A 392 -19.99 3.27 20.70
C ILE A 392 -19.43 1.84 20.72
N ILE A 393 -19.24 1.21 19.55
CA ILE A 393 -18.64 -0.13 19.48
C ILE A 393 -17.24 -0.13 20.11
N THR A 394 -16.44 0.89 19.81
CA THR A 394 -15.09 0.99 20.33
C THR A 394 -15.09 1.15 21.86
N GLU A 395 -16.00 1.94 22.41
CA GLU A 395 -16.19 2.11 23.85
C GLU A 395 -16.63 0.81 24.53
N ILE A 396 -17.61 0.10 23.95
CA ILE A 396 -18.09 -1.20 24.45
C ILE A 396 -16.93 -2.21 24.48
N LEU A 397 -16.12 -2.29 23.43
CA LEU A 397 -14.99 -3.22 23.37
C LEU A 397 -13.90 -2.89 24.39
N ILE A 398 -13.64 -1.60 24.66
CA ILE A 398 -12.69 -1.15 25.67
C ILE A 398 -13.19 -1.48 27.09
N LYS A 399 -14.46 -1.19 27.39
CA LYS A 399 -15.08 -1.45 28.70
C LYS A 399 -15.22 -2.95 28.98
N SER A 400 -15.75 -3.72 28.04
CA SER A 400 -16.06 -5.14 28.23
C SER A 400 -14.84 -6.09 28.17
N LYS A 401 -13.73 -5.69 27.53
CA LYS A 401 -12.52 -6.52 27.34
C LYS A 401 -12.78 -7.90 26.72
N ILE A 402 -13.87 -8.05 25.96
CA ILE A 402 -14.27 -9.32 25.33
C ILE A 402 -13.42 -9.59 24.07
N SER A 403 -13.08 -10.85 23.84
CA SER A 403 -12.56 -11.31 22.54
C SER A 403 -13.72 -11.47 21.55
N TYR A 404 -14.27 -10.36 21.07
CA TYR A 404 -15.39 -10.33 20.14
C TYR A 404 -14.98 -10.80 18.73
N LYS A 405 -15.82 -11.64 18.12
CA LYS A 405 -15.69 -12.06 16.72
C LYS A 405 -16.88 -11.47 15.96
N PRO A 406 -16.65 -10.42 15.14
CA PRO A 406 -17.75 -9.76 14.43
C PRO A 406 -18.41 -10.69 13.39
N PRO A 407 -19.68 -10.43 13.05
CA PRO A 407 -20.37 -11.08 11.94
C PRO A 407 -19.58 -10.94 10.64
N VAL A 408 -19.63 -11.99 9.80
CA VAL A 408 -18.93 -11.99 8.52
C VAL A 408 -19.73 -11.14 7.54
N CYS A 409 -19.27 -9.92 7.27
CA CYS A 409 -19.97 -8.96 6.40
C CYS A 409 -19.44 -8.95 4.95
N THR A 410 -18.33 -9.65 4.71
CA THR A 410 -17.76 -9.86 3.36
C THR A 410 -17.58 -11.34 3.13
N PHE A 411 -18.02 -11.81 1.97
CA PHE A 411 -17.97 -13.24 1.66
C PHE A 411 -16.53 -13.75 1.67
N ASN A 412 -16.28 -14.79 2.45
CA ASN A 412 -14.97 -15.44 2.53
C ASN A 412 -15.11 -16.93 2.29
N VAL A 413 -14.73 -17.37 1.07
CA VAL A 413 -14.71 -18.79 0.68
C VAL A 413 -13.89 -19.64 1.65
N ASN A 414 -12.84 -19.06 2.25
CA ASN A 414 -11.93 -19.80 3.13
C ASN A 414 -12.60 -20.26 4.43
N LYS A 415 -13.78 -19.72 4.78
CA LYS A 415 -14.63 -20.24 5.87
C LYS A 415 -15.00 -21.71 5.64
N TYR A 416 -15.14 -22.13 4.38
CA TYR A 416 -15.58 -23.48 4.01
C TYR A 416 -14.44 -24.44 3.65
N THR A 417 -13.22 -23.94 3.43
CA THR A 417 -12.06 -24.77 3.05
C THR A 417 -11.24 -25.24 4.26
N GLY A 418 -11.58 -24.80 5.47
CA GLY A 418 -10.85 -25.16 6.69
C GLY A 418 -9.47 -24.49 6.83
N GLU A 419 -9.08 -23.61 5.91
CA GLU A 419 -7.93 -22.73 6.09
C GLU A 419 -8.30 -21.58 7.04
N SER A 420 -8.55 -21.93 8.30
CA SER A 420 -8.66 -20.92 9.36
C SER A 420 -7.28 -20.26 9.51
N VAL A 421 -7.17 -19.03 8.99
CA VAL A 421 -6.18 -18.10 9.50
C VAL A 421 -6.64 -17.72 10.90
N GLU A 422 -6.36 -18.58 11.89
CA GLU A 422 -6.41 -18.18 13.29
C GLU A 422 -5.46 -17.01 13.48
N ARG A 423 -5.98 -15.78 13.39
CA ARG A 423 -5.39 -14.66 14.11
C ARG A 423 -5.51 -15.04 15.58
N LYS A 424 -4.41 -15.52 16.16
CA LYS A 424 -4.34 -15.88 17.58
C LYS A 424 -4.93 -14.72 18.39
N PRO A 425 -5.93 -14.96 19.26
CA PRO A 425 -6.37 -13.94 20.20
C PRO A 425 -5.18 -13.51 21.05
N ILE A 426 -5.13 -12.21 21.38
CA ILE A 426 -4.09 -11.62 22.23
C ILE A 426 -4.17 -12.32 23.59
N LYS A 427 -3.30 -13.33 23.79
CA LYS A 427 -3.08 -13.91 25.13
C LYS A 427 -2.27 -12.89 25.93
N ALA A 428 -2.81 -12.47 27.07
CA ALA A 428 -2.03 -11.83 28.13
C ALA A 428 -0.76 -12.68 28.39
N GLN A 429 0.40 -12.06 28.23
CA GLN A 429 1.69 -12.74 28.35
C GLN A 429 1.92 -13.19 29.79
N SER A 430 1.89 -14.51 30.03
CA SER A 430 2.64 -15.15 31.10
C SER A 430 3.94 -15.70 30.52
N VAL A 431 5.04 -15.38 31.20
CA VAL A 431 6.43 -15.66 30.83
C VAL A 431 6.70 -17.17 30.79
N LYS A 432 7.24 -17.69 29.67
CA LYS A 432 8.34 -18.70 29.64
C LYS A 432 8.85 -18.97 28.22
N GLN A 433 10.18 -18.96 28.10
CA GLN A 433 11.00 -19.15 26.90
C GLN A 433 10.96 -20.60 26.36
N LYS A 434 11.03 -20.76 25.03
CA LYS A 434 11.81 -21.84 24.38
C LYS A 434 12.11 -21.52 22.90
N ALA A 435 13.29 -21.95 22.46
CA ALA A 435 14.02 -21.55 21.25
C ALA A 435 13.78 -22.46 20.01
N THR A 436 14.39 -22.05 18.87
CA THR A 436 14.60 -22.71 17.54
C THR A 436 13.61 -22.28 16.41
N LYS A 437 13.93 -22.07 15.11
CA LYS A 437 15.10 -22.27 14.20
C LYS A 437 14.92 -21.37 12.92
N LYS A 438 15.99 -21.14 12.13
CA LYS A 438 16.17 -20.23 10.95
C LYS A 438 15.24 -20.47 9.71
N PRO A 439 15.05 -19.47 8.80
CA PRO A 439 15.79 -19.37 7.51
C PRO A 439 16.25 -17.91 7.17
N GLY A 440 17.40 -17.63 6.53
CA GLY A 440 17.65 -17.62 5.07
C GLY A 440 17.79 -16.16 4.55
N PRO A 441 18.87 -15.74 3.83
CA PRO A 441 19.25 -14.33 3.70
C PRO A 441 18.59 -13.65 2.50
N ASN A 442 17.89 -12.53 2.71
CA ASN A 442 17.60 -11.55 1.66
C ASN A 442 17.74 -10.12 2.19
N ASP A 443 18.60 -9.36 1.51
CA ASP A 443 18.93 -7.96 1.72
C ASP A 443 17.68 -7.07 1.56
N SER A 444 17.12 -6.57 2.68
CA SER A 444 16.49 -5.23 2.81
C SER A 444 15.66 -5.07 4.11
N VAL A 445 16.16 -5.46 5.29
CA VAL A 445 15.38 -5.32 6.53
C VAL A 445 15.96 -4.23 7.44
N LEU A 446 15.07 -3.31 7.78
CA LEU A 446 15.18 -2.23 8.77
C LEU A 446 15.87 -2.68 10.07
N PRO A 447 16.48 -1.76 10.85
CA PRO A 447 17.29 -2.15 11.99
C PRO A 447 16.48 -2.80 13.12
N GLU A 448 17.08 -3.77 13.81
CA GLU A 448 16.58 -4.40 15.03
C GLU A 448 16.38 -3.42 16.22
N THR A 449 16.75 -2.13 16.10
CA THR A 449 16.41 -1.09 17.09
C THR A 449 14.91 -0.97 17.32
N SER A 450 14.10 -1.30 16.32
CA SER A 450 12.64 -1.23 16.40
C SER A 450 12.00 -2.31 17.27
N ARG A 451 12.73 -3.38 17.64
CA ARG A 451 12.16 -4.50 18.41
C ARG A 451 12.37 -4.38 19.92
N THR A 452 13.31 -3.57 20.39
CA THR A 452 13.67 -3.50 21.81
C THR A 452 13.16 -2.26 22.55
N GLN A 453 12.40 -1.39 21.89
CA GLN A 453 11.56 -0.42 22.59
C GLN A 453 10.12 -0.95 22.55
N THR A 454 9.77 -1.73 23.58
CA THR A 454 8.38 -1.95 23.97
C THR A 454 7.66 -0.60 23.92
N THR A 455 6.66 -0.54 23.04
CA THR A 455 5.71 0.55 22.85
C THR A 455 5.34 1.17 24.20
N GLN A 456 5.84 2.38 24.46
CA GLN A 456 5.18 3.23 25.45
C GLN A 456 3.82 3.62 24.89
N ASN A 457 2.85 3.51 25.78
CA ASN A 457 1.43 3.55 25.54
C ASN A 457 0.95 4.91 25.00
N ASN A 458 0.71 5.02 23.69
CA ASN A 458 -0.42 5.80 23.17
C ASN A 458 -1.66 4.90 23.15
N VAL A 459 -1.96 4.27 24.30
CA VAL A 459 -2.97 3.21 24.38
C VAL A 459 -4.39 3.76 24.24
N SER A 460 -4.70 5.02 24.49
CA SER A 460 -6.09 5.48 24.34
C SER A 460 -6.52 5.70 22.89
N VAL A 461 -5.65 6.25 22.02
CA VAL A 461 -6.03 6.63 20.64
C VAL A 461 -5.57 5.62 19.59
N LYS A 462 -4.44 4.92 19.79
CA LYS A 462 -4.01 3.88 18.84
C LYS A 462 -4.65 2.51 19.10
N SER A 463 -5.03 2.20 20.35
CA SER A 463 -5.76 0.95 20.60
C SER A 463 -7.20 1.03 20.09
N SER A 464 -7.86 2.19 20.20
CA SER A 464 -9.17 2.42 19.59
C SER A 464 -9.11 2.32 18.06
N LEU A 465 -8.13 2.97 17.42
CA LEU A 465 -7.92 2.87 15.96
C LEU A 465 -7.59 1.45 15.49
N GLU A 466 -6.75 0.68 16.19
CA GLU A 466 -6.42 -0.70 15.80
C GLU A 466 -7.58 -1.69 16.00
N ILE A 467 -8.51 -1.39 16.91
CA ILE A 467 -9.75 -2.17 17.10
C ILE A 467 -10.75 -1.84 15.97
N SER A 468 -10.97 -0.55 15.65
CA SER A 468 -11.86 -0.15 14.54
C SER A 468 -11.32 -0.60 13.16
N HIS A 469 -10.00 -0.57 12.94
CA HIS A 469 -9.38 -1.03 11.69
C HIS A 469 -9.46 -2.55 11.46
N ASN A 470 -9.82 -3.34 12.48
CA ASN A 470 -9.92 -4.80 12.40
C ASN A 470 -11.37 -5.31 12.29
N MET A 471 -12.38 -4.42 12.29
CA MET A 471 -13.76 -4.83 12.07
C MET A 471 -14.07 -4.92 10.57
N PRO A 472 -14.63 -6.04 10.07
CA PRO A 472 -14.95 -6.22 8.67
C PRO A 472 -16.26 -5.48 8.33
N LEU A 473 -16.25 -4.16 8.30
CA LEU A 473 -17.39 -3.36 7.85
C LEU A 473 -17.41 -3.26 6.31
N ARG A 474 -18.59 -3.09 5.70
CA ARG A 474 -18.71 -2.90 4.24
C ARG A 474 -18.00 -1.63 3.79
N GLN A 475 -17.43 -1.66 2.58
CA GLN A 475 -16.65 -0.55 2.07
C GLN A 475 -17.58 0.54 1.54
N LEU A 476 -17.32 1.76 2.01
CA LEU A 476 -17.94 2.99 1.51
C LEU A 476 -17.47 3.28 0.07
N SER A 477 -18.42 3.51 -0.84
CA SER A 477 -18.22 3.70 -2.28
C SER A 477 -17.56 5.03 -2.63
N LEU A 478 -17.12 5.19 -3.88
CA LEU A 478 -16.52 6.45 -4.35
C LEU A 478 -17.55 7.57 -4.52
N ASN A 479 -18.86 7.27 -4.50
CA ASN A 479 -19.93 8.26 -4.60
C ASN A 479 -19.88 9.30 -3.46
N ILE A 480 -19.26 8.92 -2.34
CA ILE A 480 -19.08 9.78 -1.17
C ILE A 480 -18.17 10.98 -1.45
N LEU A 481 -17.37 10.93 -2.53
CA LEU A 481 -16.64 12.10 -3.02
C LEU A 481 -17.58 13.27 -3.33
N HIS A 482 -18.84 13.03 -3.70
CA HIS A 482 -19.82 14.10 -3.94
C HIS A 482 -20.17 14.87 -2.67
N LEU A 483 -20.12 14.24 -1.50
CA LEU A 483 -20.39 14.93 -0.22
C LEU A 483 -19.33 15.98 0.10
N LEU A 484 -18.08 15.79 -0.36
CA LEU A 484 -17.03 16.80 -0.23
C LEU A 484 -17.29 18.07 -1.05
N LYS A 485 -18.31 18.11 -1.93
CA LYS A 485 -18.69 19.35 -2.64
C LYS A 485 -19.35 20.38 -1.70
N MET A 486 -19.81 19.98 -0.52
CA MET A 486 -20.45 20.88 0.44
C MET A 486 -19.43 21.80 1.12
N ASP A 487 -19.90 22.94 1.64
CA ASP A 487 -19.06 23.92 2.35
C ASP A 487 -18.80 23.49 3.81
N MET A 488 -17.68 23.98 4.36
CA MET A 488 -17.23 23.74 5.74
C MET A 488 -17.68 24.87 6.66
N THR A 489 -18.09 24.55 7.88
CA THR A 489 -18.32 25.56 8.93
C THR A 489 -17.66 25.27 10.27
N GLU A 490 -17.45 26.34 11.04
CA GLU A 490 -16.87 26.29 12.40
C GLU A 490 -17.94 25.87 13.44
N ASP A 491 -19.22 25.92 13.08
CA ASP A 491 -20.33 25.65 13.99
C ASP A 491 -20.52 24.15 14.25
N LYS A 492 -20.56 23.77 15.54
CA LYS A 492 -20.68 22.37 15.98
C LYS A 492 -22.05 21.74 15.70
N ILE A 493 -23.04 22.53 15.27
CA ILE A 493 -24.47 22.16 15.22
C ILE A 493 -25.12 22.56 13.87
N SER A 494 -24.34 22.69 12.80
CA SER A 494 -24.93 22.93 11.47
C SER A 494 -25.51 21.61 10.93
N GLU A 495 -26.81 21.60 10.61
CA GLU A 495 -27.46 20.46 9.94
C GLU A 495 -27.26 20.47 8.41
N THR A 496 -26.82 21.61 7.87
CA THR A 496 -26.75 21.88 6.42
C THR A 496 -25.32 21.88 5.88
N GLU A 497 -24.31 21.98 6.73
CA GLU A 497 -22.90 22.11 6.32
C GLU A 497 -22.00 21.08 7.00
N LEU A 498 -20.82 20.88 6.44
CA LEU A 498 -19.86 19.90 6.95
C LEU A 498 -19.07 20.45 8.13
N THR A 499 -19.16 19.75 9.27
CA THR A 499 -18.31 19.99 10.43
C THR A 499 -16.91 19.41 10.24
N VAL A 500 -15.93 19.92 10.98
CA VAL A 500 -14.52 19.47 10.88
C VAL A 500 -14.36 17.98 11.22
N ASN A 501 -15.15 17.48 12.18
CA ASN A 501 -15.11 16.07 12.58
C ASN A 501 -15.70 15.16 11.50
N THR A 502 -16.86 15.54 10.94
CA THR A 502 -17.50 14.77 9.86
C THR A 502 -16.61 14.69 8.63
N VAL A 503 -15.92 15.78 8.26
CA VAL A 503 -14.95 15.76 7.16
C VAL A 503 -13.72 14.93 7.50
N THR A 504 -13.24 14.97 8.74
CA THR A 504 -12.13 14.11 9.17
C THR A 504 -12.49 12.64 9.01
N PHE A 505 -13.71 12.24 9.42
CA PHE A 505 -14.23 10.89 9.23
C PHE A 505 -14.39 10.52 7.75
N LEU A 506 -14.96 11.42 6.95
CA LEU A 506 -15.15 11.24 5.51
C LEU A 506 -13.82 11.04 4.79
N LEU A 507 -12.84 11.90 5.05
CA LEU A 507 -11.50 11.84 4.46
C LEU A 507 -10.76 10.58 4.90
N LYS A 508 -10.93 10.12 6.15
CA LYS A 508 -10.38 8.83 6.61
C LYS A 508 -10.93 7.68 5.77
N CYS A 509 -12.24 7.64 5.53
CA CYS A 509 -12.89 6.62 4.71
C CYS A 509 -12.44 6.68 3.24
N ILE A 510 -12.44 7.88 2.65
CA ILE A 510 -12.03 8.12 1.26
C ILE A 510 -10.57 7.75 1.05
N ASN A 511 -9.65 8.15 1.94
CA ASN A 511 -8.23 7.85 1.80
C ASN A 511 -7.95 6.34 1.80
N SER A 512 -8.66 5.57 2.63
CA SER A 512 -8.57 4.11 2.64
C SER A 512 -9.01 3.51 1.29
N ASN A 513 -10.13 3.99 0.75
CA ASN A 513 -10.66 3.54 -0.54
C ASN A 513 -9.74 3.92 -1.70
N LEU A 514 -9.33 5.20 -1.80
CA LEU A 514 -8.42 5.69 -2.84
C LEU A 514 -7.07 4.97 -2.80
N SER A 515 -6.54 4.65 -1.62
CA SER A 515 -5.31 3.88 -1.49
C SER A 515 -5.44 2.46 -2.05
N ASN A 516 -6.62 1.84 -1.96
CA ASN A 516 -6.86 0.53 -2.55
C ASN A 516 -7.06 0.58 -4.08
N VAL A 517 -7.65 1.66 -4.62
CA VAL A 517 -7.94 1.81 -6.05
C VAL A 517 -6.76 2.41 -6.83
N LEU A 518 -6.19 3.52 -6.37
CA LEU A 518 -5.19 4.31 -7.12
C LEU A 518 -3.75 3.84 -6.88
N ILE A 519 -3.45 3.33 -5.68
CA ILE A 519 -2.11 2.83 -5.35
C ILE A 519 -2.10 1.33 -5.58
N SER A 520 -1.51 0.90 -6.71
CA SER A 520 -1.04 -0.48 -6.83
C SER A 520 -0.04 -0.71 -5.70
N LYS A 521 -0.41 -1.56 -4.72
CA LYS A 521 0.53 -2.06 -3.72
C LYS A 521 1.56 -2.93 -4.43
N ILE A 522 2.51 -2.32 -5.13
CA ILE A 522 3.82 -2.91 -5.43
C ILE A 522 4.60 -2.93 -4.10
N LYS A 523 4.03 -3.55 -3.07
CA LYS A 523 4.83 -3.99 -1.93
C LYS A 523 5.70 -5.09 -2.51
N ARG A 524 6.98 -4.78 -2.71
CA ARG A 524 8.01 -5.82 -2.88
C ARG A 524 7.71 -6.88 -1.84
N VAL A 525 7.43 -8.10 -2.32
CA VAL A 525 7.00 -9.24 -1.51
C VAL A 525 7.95 -9.36 -0.33
N THR A 526 7.52 -8.89 0.83
CA THR A 526 8.17 -9.16 2.10
C THR A 526 7.35 -10.24 2.76
N PHE A 527 8.05 -11.27 3.24
CA PHE A 527 7.56 -12.59 3.67
C PHE A 527 6.43 -12.59 4.75
N LEU A 528 5.97 -11.42 5.21
CA LEU A 528 5.07 -11.26 6.35
C LEU A 528 3.71 -10.60 6.06
N SER A 529 3.45 -10.06 4.86
CA SER A 529 2.12 -9.58 4.49
C SER A 529 1.42 -10.58 3.57
N LYS A 530 0.38 -11.25 4.09
CA LYS A 530 -0.48 -12.13 3.28
C LYS A 530 -1.18 -11.33 2.17
N GLN A 531 -1.33 -12.01 1.04
CA GLN A 531 -1.87 -11.52 -0.23
C GLN A 531 -3.33 -11.09 -0.08
N ASP A 532 -3.64 -9.87 -0.49
CA ASP A 532 -4.87 -9.62 -1.24
C ASP A 532 -4.39 -9.30 -2.66
N ASN A 533 -4.61 -10.24 -3.58
CA ASN A 533 -4.34 -10.03 -5.01
C ASN A 533 -5.44 -9.13 -5.59
N VAL A 534 -5.46 -7.86 -5.17
CA VAL A 534 -6.25 -6.85 -5.88
C VAL A 534 -5.51 -6.56 -7.18
N VAL A 535 -5.98 -7.18 -8.26
CA VAL A 535 -5.50 -6.88 -9.61
C VAL A 535 -5.84 -5.42 -9.88
N TYR A 536 -4.83 -4.62 -10.22
CA TYR A 536 -5.01 -3.21 -10.52
C TYR A 536 -5.90 -3.03 -11.75
N ASP A 537 -7.06 -2.41 -11.56
CA ASP A 537 -8.00 -2.11 -12.64
C ASP A 537 -7.76 -0.69 -13.17
N ALA A 538 -7.21 -0.60 -14.38
CA ALA A 538 -6.80 0.67 -14.98
C ALA A 538 -7.99 1.58 -15.33
N THR A 539 -9.14 1.03 -15.74
CA THR A 539 -10.31 1.84 -16.14
C THR A 539 -11.00 2.43 -14.92
N LYS A 540 -11.24 1.60 -13.89
CA LYS A 540 -11.79 2.08 -12.61
C LYS A 540 -10.87 3.12 -11.94
N ALA A 541 -9.55 2.93 -12.04
CA ALA A 541 -8.61 3.91 -11.50
C ALA A 541 -8.63 5.23 -12.28
N GLU A 542 -8.86 5.21 -13.60
CA GLU A 542 -9.02 6.42 -14.41
C GLU A 542 -10.31 7.17 -14.09
N GLU A 543 -11.45 6.46 -14.00
CA GLU A 543 -12.74 7.04 -13.60
C GLU A 543 -12.65 7.67 -12.21
N CYS A 544 -12.07 6.95 -11.25
CA CYS A 544 -11.82 7.46 -9.91
C CYS A 544 -10.95 8.73 -9.91
N ALA A 545 -9.87 8.76 -10.71
CA ALA A 545 -9.04 9.94 -10.84
C ALA A 545 -9.80 11.14 -11.43
N LYS A 546 -10.72 10.93 -12.39
CA LYS A 546 -11.58 11.98 -12.92
C LYS A 546 -12.53 12.52 -11.84
N SER A 547 -13.20 11.66 -11.09
CA SER A 547 -14.10 12.07 -9.99
C SER A 547 -13.36 12.86 -8.91
N VAL A 548 -12.13 12.47 -8.55
CA VAL A 548 -11.32 13.25 -7.59
C VAL A 548 -10.96 14.63 -8.16
N ASN A 549 -10.66 14.72 -9.46
CA ASN A 549 -10.35 16.00 -10.11
C ASN A 549 -11.55 16.97 -10.12
N GLU A 550 -12.78 16.46 -10.17
CA GLU A 550 -14.01 17.28 -10.10
C GLU A 550 -14.21 17.91 -8.71
N VAL A 551 -13.84 17.20 -7.65
CA VAL A 551 -14.00 17.62 -6.25
C VAL A 551 -12.79 18.44 -5.76
N LEU A 552 -11.67 18.39 -6.48
CA LEU A 552 -10.42 19.06 -6.12
C LEU A 552 -10.55 20.58 -5.85
N PRO A 553 -11.35 21.38 -6.60
CA PRO A 553 -11.52 22.80 -6.29
C PRO A 553 -12.04 23.02 -4.87
N GLN A 554 -13.06 22.28 -4.49
CA GLN A 554 -13.66 22.37 -3.16
C GLN A 554 -12.70 21.89 -2.07
N LEU A 555 -11.92 20.83 -2.32
CA LEU A 555 -10.87 20.40 -1.41
C LEU A 555 -9.80 21.47 -1.16
N VAL A 556 -9.48 22.28 -2.16
CA VAL A 556 -8.54 23.41 -1.98
C VAL A 556 -9.18 24.51 -1.13
N GLU A 557 -10.50 24.74 -1.24
CA GLU A 557 -11.23 25.66 -0.36
C GLU A 557 -11.31 25.14 1.08
N HIS A 558 -11.61 23.85 1.28
CA HIS A 558 -11.54 23.20 2.59
C HIS A 558 -10.16 23.32 3.21
N MET A 559 -9.09 23.13 2.42
CA MET A 559 -7.73 23.31 2.89
C MET A 559 -7.46 24.75 3.31
N LYS A 560 -7.91 25.75 2.53
CA LYS A 560 -7.81 27.17 2.90
C LYS A 560 -8.57 27.47 4.19
N PHE A 561 -9.79 26.96 4.32
CA PHE A 561 -10.63 27.12 5.51
C PHE A 561 -9.92 26.57 6.75
N VAL A 562 -9.48 25.31 6.73
CA VAL A 562 -8.76 24.70 7.85
C VAL A 562 -7.47 25.46 8.18
N THR A 563 -6.72 25.90 7.17
CA THR A 563 -5.52 26.73 7.42
C THR A 563 -5.84 28.09 8.04
N LEU A 564 -6.99 28.69 7.71
CA LEU A 564 -7.45 29.95 8.29
C LEU A 564 -7.90 29.78 9.74
N CYS A 565 -8.60 28.68 10.07
CA CYS A 565 -8.94 28.34 11.45
C CYS A 565 -7.68 28.10 12.30
N ILE A 566 -6.68 27.40 11.75
CA ILE A 566 -5.39 27.21 12.43
C ILE A 566 -4.68 28.56 12.61
N ASP A 567 -4.67 29.44 11.60
CA ASP A 567 -4.10 30.79 11.73
C ASP A 567 -4.81 31.61 12.82
N LYS A 568 -6.14 31.54 12.94
CA LYS A 568 -6.90 32.20 14.03
C LYS A 568 -6.45 31.71 15.40
N HIS A 569 -6.28 30.39 15.58
CA HIS A 569 -5.83 29.82 16.85
C HIS A 569 -4.35 30.13 17.16
N ILE A 570 -3.48 30.16 16.13
CA ILE A 570 -2.07 30.53 16.30
C ILE A 570 -1.96 32.02 16.68
N THR A 571 -2.70 32.90 16.00
CA THR A 571 -2.64 34.35 16.23
C THR A 571 -3.34 34.77 17.52
N GLY A 572 -4.48 34.16 17.87
CA GLY A 572 -5.23 34.43 19.10
C GLY A 572 -4.45 34.15 20.40
N ASN A 573 -3.54 33.18 20.38
CA ASN A 573 -2.69 32.83 21.53
C ASN A 573 -1.39 33.65 21.63
N SER A 574 -1.14 34.60 20.72
CA SER A 574 0.14 35.35 20.66
C SER A 574 0.24 36.51 21.67
N GLN A 575 -0.78 36.76 22.50
CA GLN A 575 -0.75 37.87 23.47
C GLN A 575 -0.12 37.50 24.82
N GLU A 576 0.29 36.25 25.04
CA GLU A 576 1.06 35.86 26.23
C GLU A 576 2.40 35.22 25.81
N GLU A 577 3.50 35.92 26.10
CA GLU A 577 4.86 35.52 25.78
C GLU A 577 5.22 34.13 26.37
N GLU A 578 5.86 33.29 25.53
CA GLU A 578 6.54 32.04 25.90
C GLU A 578 5.75 30.90 26.58
N SER A 579 4.45 30.75 26.30
CA SER A 579 3.71 29.53 26.67
C SER A 579 3.47 28.59 25.49
N GLU A 580 3.82 27.33 25.73
CA GLU A 580 3.56 26.14 24.92
C GLU A 580 2.18 26.19 24.26
N VAL A 581 2.08 25.96 22.93
CA VAL A 581 0.78 25.93 22.23
C VAL A 581 -0.15 24.97 22.97
N MET A 582 -1.18 25.51 23.62
CA MET A 582 -2.18 24.71 24.30
C MET A 582 -2.99 23.94 23.24
N TYR A 583 -2.79 22.63 23.19
CA TYR A 583 -3.53 21.75 22.28
C TYR A 583 -4.98 21.60 22.77
N THR A 584 -5.88 22.42 22.24
CA THR A 584 -7.33 22.21 22.41
C THR A 584 -7.78 21.02 21.55
N PRO A 585 -8.83 20.27 21.94
CA PRO A 585 -9.37 19.17 21.14
C PRO A 585 -9.84 19.64 19.75
N GLU A 586 -10.28 20.89 19.64
CA GLU A 586 -10.65 21.54 18.37
C GLU A 586 -9.43 21.72 17.46
N LEU A 587 -8.30 22.23 18.00
CA LEU A 587 -7.05 22.37 17.26
C LEU A 587 -6.54 21.01 16.75
N LEU A 588 -6.62 19.96 17.56
CA LEU A 588 -6.25 18.61 17.15
C LEU A 588 -7.14 18.09 16.01
N SER A 589 -8.43 18.43 16.03
CA SER A 589 -9.38 18.05 14.98
C SER A 589 -9.04 18.77 13.65
N TYR A 590 -8.72 20.07 13.70
CA TYR A 590 -8.25 20.81 12.53
C TYR A 590 -6.93 20.27 11.96
N LEU A 591 -5.96 19.92 12.82
CA LEU A 591 -4.67 19.36 12.39
C LEU A 591 -4.82 17.96 11.77
N THR A 592 -5.70 17.14 12.33
CA THR A 592 -6.00 15.80 11.81
C THR A 592 -6.74 15.89 10.47
N CYS A 593 -7.68 16.82 10.33
CA CYS A 593 -8.35 17.11 9.06
C CYS A 593 -7.33 17.51 7.98
N LEU A 594 -6.40 18.41 8.31
CA LEU A 594 -5.35 18.85 7.40
C LEU A 594 -4.40 17.70 6.98
N GLU A 595 -4.08 16.80 7.92
CA GLU A 595 -3.31 15.58 7.63
C GLU A 595 -4.01 14.72 6.58
N TYR A 596 -5.31 14.45 6.75
CA TYR A 596 -6.06 13.64 5.80
C TYR A 596 -6.25 14.31 4.44
N LEU A 597 -6.37 15.65 4.38
CA LEU A 597 -6.39 16.40 3.11
C LEU A 597 -5.07 16.25 2.35
N TYR A 598 -3.93 16.34 3.03
CA TYR A 598 -2.61 16.11 2.41
C TYR A 598 -2.45 14.67 1.95
N ASN A 599 -2.93 13.70 2.73
CA ASN A 599 -2.89 12.29 2.35
C ASN A 599 -3.73 12.00 1.11
N LEU A 600 -4.92 12.61 0.98
CA LEU A 600 -5.77 12.49 -0.21
C LEU A 600 -5.05 12.99 -1.45
N CYS A 601 -4.51 14.21 -1.40
CA CYS A 601 -3.72 14.77 -2.50
C CYS A 601 -2.49 13.90 -2.82
N SER A 602 -1.76 13.43 -1.80
CA SER A 602 -0.61 12.54 -1.94
C SER A 602 -0.97 11.24 -2.66
N ILE A 603 -2.08 10.60 -2.30
CA ILE A 603 -2.58 9.37 -2.93
C ILE A 603 -2.95 9.64 -4.39
N TYR A 604 -3.68 10.71 -4.67
CA TYR A 604 -4.08 11.10 -6.02
C TYR A 604 -2.87 11.30 -6.94
N PHE A 605 -1.88 12.11 -6.53
CA PHE A 605 -0.68 12.35 -7.35
C PHE A 605 0.29 11.16 -7.44
N LYS A 606 0.12 10.10 -6.64
CA LYS A 606 0.88 8.84 -6.79
C LYS A 606 0.30 7.89 -7.83
N TRP A 607 -0.87 8.21 -8.40
CA TRP A 607 -1.51 7.36 -9.40
C TRP A 607 -0.59 7.11 -10.61
N ILE A 608 -0.44 5.83 -10.96
CA ILE A 608 0.47 5.37 -12.04
C ILE A 608 0.02 5.93 -13.40
N GLY A 609 -1.29 6.14 -13.59
CA GLY A 609 -1.86 6.66 -14.83
C GLY A 609 -1.29 8.02 -15.25
N PHE A 610 -0.89 8.88 -14.31
CA PHE A 610 -0.28 10.17 -14.67
C PHE A 610 1.09 10.08 -15.36
N ARG A 611 1.71 8.89 -15.41
CA ARG A 611 2.91 8.68 -16.24
C ARG A 611 2.58 8.55 -17.73
N ASN A 612 1.34 8.22 -18.07
CA ASN A 612 0.88 8.11 -19.45
C ASN A 612 0.57 9.49 -20.02
N GLN A 613 1.01 9.74 -21.25
CA GLN A 613 0.82 11.05 -21.91
C GLN A 613 -0.66 11.43 -22.08
N GLN A 614 -1.56 10.44 -22.12
CA GLN A 614 -3.01 10.62 -22.27
C GLN A 614 -3.64 11.40 -21.11
N HIS A 615 -3.14 11.22 -19.87
CA HIS A 615 -3.71 11.87 -18.68
C HIS A 615 -2.99 13.17 -18.28
N ASN A 616 -2.08 13.67 -19.13
CA ASN A 616 -1.39 14.95 -18.89
C ASN A 616 -2.34 16.15 -18.81
N ALA A 617 -3.48 16.10 -19.51
CA ALA A 617 -4.51 17.15 -19.41
C ALA A 617 -5.09 17.22 -18.00
N LEU A 618 -5.46 16.07 -17.42
CA LEU A 618 -5.96 15.94 -16.04
C LEU A 618 -4.92 16.37 -15.00
N LEU A 619 -3.66 16.03 -15.21
CA LEU A 619 -2.58 16.48 -14.32
C LEU A 619 -2.43 18.02 -14.34
N LYS A 620 -2.51 18.63 -15.54
CA LYS A 620 -2.44 20.10 -15.67
C LYS A 620 -3.63 20.80 -15.03
N THR A 621 -4.85 20.26 -15.16
CA THR A 621 -6.03 20.84 -14.48
C THR A 621 -5.86 20.75 -12.97
N ALA A 622 -5.45 19.59 -12.45
CA ALA A 622 -5.28 19.41 -11.01
C ALA A 622 -4.22 20.36 -10.41
N LEU A 623 -3.07 20.50 -11.07
CA LEU A 623 -2.01 21.39 -10.60
C LEU A 623 -2.42 22.87 -10.65
N ARG A 624 -3.20 23.28 -11.66
CA ARG A 624 -3.75 24.64 -11.74
C ARG A 624 -4.71 24.93 -10.61
N THR A 625 -5.60 24.01 -10.28
CA THR A 625 -6.56 24.16 -9.18
C THR A 625 -5.86 24.40 -7.84
N ILE A 626 -4.75 23.69 -7.58
CA ILE A 626 -4.01 23.83 -6.32
C ILE A 626 -3.15 25.10 -6.28
N SER A 627 -2.48 25.44 -7.38
CA SER A 627 -1.55 26.59 -7.42
C SER A 627 -2.25 27.93 -7.66
N ASN A 628 -3.49 27.92 -8.13
CA ASN A 628 -4.27 29.06 -8.63
C ASN A 628 -3.41 30.13 -9.34
N PRO A 629 -2.55 29.76 -10.31
CA PRO A 629 -1.86 30.75 -11.12
C PRO A 629 -2.93 31.35 -12.04
N GLY A 630 -2.94 32.67 -12.22
CA GLY A 630 -3.92 33.31 -13.11
C GLY A 630 -4.02 32.64 -14.50
N THR A 631 -5.06 33.00 -15.26
CA THR A 631 -5.54 32.39 -16.53
C THR A 631 -4.55 32.22 -17.70
N ALA A 632 -3.24 32.40 -17.48
CA ALA A 632 -2.21 32.18 -18.46
C ALA A 632 -1.98 30.67 -18.74
N THR A 633 -1.64 30.35 -19.99
CA THR A 633 -1.19 29.02 -20.42
C THR A 633 0.21 28.74 -19.88
N VAL A 634 0.28 28.33 -18.61
CA VAL A 634 1.52 28.02 -17.91
C VAL A 634 2.00 26.60 -18.28
N SER A 635 3.33 26.43 -18.46
CA SER A 635 3.94 25.13 -18.76
C SER A 635 3.78 24.15 -17.59
N LEU A 636 3.82 22.84 -17.83
CA LEU A 636 3.70 21.84 -16.75
C LEU A 636 4.82 21.99 -15.71
N LYS A 637 6.03 22.37 -16.13
CA LYS A 637 7.16 22.61 -15.23
C LYS A 637 6.90 23.81 -14.31
N ASP A 638 6.35 24.89 -14.85
CA ASP A 638 6.06 26.11 -14.08
C ASP A 638 4.89 25.88 -13.11
N LEU A 639 3.87 25.11 -13.51
CA LEU A 639 2.79 24.69 -12.62
C LEU A 639 3.32 23.86 -11.44
N LEU A 640 4.21 22.89 -11.68
CA LEU A 640 4.80 22.08 -10.62
C LEU A 640 5.61 22.93 -9.63
N ILE A 641 6.33 23.95 -10.11
CA ILE A 641 7.06 24.90 -9.24
C ILE A 641 6.07 25.74 -8.43
N ALA A 642 5.04 26.30 -9.06
CA ALA A 642 4.04 27.13 -8.40
C ALA A 642 3.30 26.33 -7.30
N THR A 643 2.91 25.09 -7.58
CA THR A 643 2.31 24.20 -6.56
C THR A 643 3.28 23.91 -5.43
N ALA A 644 4.54 23.61 -5.71
CA ALA A 644 5.55 23.36 -4.67
C ALA A 644 5.81 24.61 -3.80
N GLN A 645 5.84 25.80 -4.39
CA GLN A 645 5.98 27.07 -3.66
C GLN A 645 4.76 27.40 -2.80
N TYR A 646 3.56 27.10 -3.29
CA TYR A 646 2.34 27.22 -2.50
C TYR A 646 2.37 26.30 -1.28
N LEU A 647 2.72 25.02 -1.47
CA LEU A 647 2.85 24.05 -0.37
C LEU A 647 3.99 24.40 0.60
N GLN A 648 5.05 25.08 0.15
CA GLN A 648 6.09 25.57 1.04
C GLN A 648 5.55 26.56 2.07
N LYS A 649 4.54 27.37 1.73
CA LYS A 649 3.91 28.30 2.67
C LYS A 649 3.13 27.57 3.78
N HIS A 650 2.76 26.31 3.56
CA HIS A 650 2.00 25.52 4.52
C HIS A 650 2.85 24.96 5.68
N GLU A 651 4.17 25.21 5.64
CA GLU A 651 5.10 24.87 6.72
C GLU A 651 4.63 25.36 8.09
N LYS A 652 4.07 26.57 8.18
CA LYS A 652 3.62 27.18 9.44
C LYS A 652 2.46 26.45 10.12
N TYR A 653 1.70 25.66 9.37
CA TYR A 653 0.54 24.92 9.89
C TYR A 653 0.91 23.53 10.43
N CYS A 654 2.15 23.08 10.22
CA CYS A 654 2.60 21.76 10.61
C CYS A 654 3.03 21.73 12.08
N LEU A 655 2.06 21.66 13.00
CA LEU A 655 2.30 21.59 14.45
C LEU A 655 2.58 20.16 14.96
N LEU A 656 2.07 19.15 14.26
CA LEU A 656 2.29 17.72 14.55
C LEU A 656 3.19 17.06 13.51
N LEU A 657 3.93 16.03 13.93
CA LEU A 657 4.84 15.30 13.02
C LEU A 657 4.07 14.59 11.91
N SER A 658 2.87 14.08 12.18
CA SER A 658 2.05 13.39 11.19
C SER A 658 1.62 14.31 10.04
N THR A 659 1.19 15.54 10.35
CA THR A 659 0.88 16.58 9.37
C THR A 659 2.12 16.97 8.55
N ALA A 660 3.29 17.12 9.20
CA ALA A 660 4.55 17.45 8.53
C ALA A 660 4.99 16.35 7.54
N VAL A 661 4.89 15.08 7.93
CA VAL A 661 5.23 13.93 7.08
C VAL A 661 4.29 13.85 5.88
N SER A 662 2.99 14.08 6.10
CA SER A 662 1.97 14.07 5.05
C SER A 662 2.20 15.18 4.02
N LEU A 663 2.57 16.39 4.46
CA LEU A 663 2.96 17.49 3.57
C LEU A 663 4.21 17.15 2.75
N VAL A 664 5.24 16.58 3.38
CA VAL A 664 6.47 16.16 2.68
C VAL A 664 6.18 15.06 1.66
N GLU A 665 5.28 14.13 2.00
CA GLU A 665 4.89 13.07 1.09
C GLU A 665 4.10 13.61 -0.12
N PHE A 666 3.26 14.62 0.10
CA PHE A 666 2.57 15.32 -0.97
C PHE A 666 3.54 16.07 -1.90
N VAL A 667 4.50 16.84 -1.38
CA VAL A 667 5.51 17.49 -2.24
C VAL A 667 6.38 16.44 -2.97
N LYS A 668 6.65 15.29 -2.33
CA LYS A 668 7.39 14.18 -2.95
C LYS A 668 6.62 13.51 -4.08
N SER A 669 5.29 13.37 -3.99
CA SER A 669 4.49 12.81 -5.08
C SER A 669 4.52 13.72 -6.32
N ILE A 670 4.49 15.04 -6.13
CA ILE A 670 4.64 16.04 -7.19
C ILE A 670 6.01 15.94 -7.87
N ARG A 671 7.09 15.69 -7.11
CA ARG A 671 8.45 15.54 -7.67
C ARG A 671 8.54 14.42 -8.70
N ASN A 672 7.77 13.33 -8.56
CA ASN A 672 7.85 12.21 -9.50
C ASN A 672 7.57 12.59 -10.96
N PHE A 673 6.94 13.75 -11.20
CA PHE A 673 6.63 14.26 -12.53
C PHE A 673 7.72 15.17 -13.13
N SER A 674 8.69 15.65 -12.34
CA SER A 674 9.82 16.42 -12.87
C SER A 674 11.06 16.39 -11.96
N ASP A 675 12.24 16.22 -12.57
CA ASP A 675 13.53 16.31 -11.88
C ASP A 675 14.00 17.77 -11.66
N ASN A 676 13.07 18.68 -11.36
CA ASN A 676 13.41 20.09 -11.20
C ASN A 676 14.21 20.35 -9.90
N ARG A 677 15.35 21.04 -10.04
CA ARG A 677 16.22 21.44 -8.93
C ARG A 677 15.53 22.35 -7.92
N VAL A 678 14.55 23.16 -8.34
CA VAL A 678 13.82 24.07 -7.44
C VAL A 678 12.95 23.28 -6.45
N ILE A 679 12.21 22.27 -6.92
CA ILE A 679 11.37 21.40 -6.07
C ILE A 679 12.24 20.62 -5.07
N LEU A 680 13.42 20.17 -5.51
CA LEU A 680 14.42 19.54 -4.63
C LEU A 680 14.89 20.48 -3.51
N SER A 681 15.14 21.75 -3.84
CA SER A 681 15.55 22.74 -2.85
C SER A 681 14.45 23.03 -1.83
N ILE A 682 13.18 23.07 -2.26
CA ILE A 682 12.01 23.24 -1.39
C ILE A 682 11.87 22.04 -0.45
N LEU A 683 11.92 20.81 -0.99
CA LEU A 683 11.86 19.58 -0.19
C LEU A 683 12.98 19.51 0.86
N LYS A 684 14.20 19.88 0.47
CA LYS A 684 15.34 19.92 1.38
C LYS A 684 15.17 20.97 2.47
N SER A 685 14.66 22.15 2.11
CA SER A 685 14.38 23.22 3.08
C SER A 685 13.34 22.77 4.11
N LEU A 686 12.21 22.20 3.65
CA LEU A 686 11.16 21.66 4.52
C LEU A 686 11.69 20.56 5.43
N ALA A 687 12.38 19.56 4.87
CA ALA A 687 12.95 18.46 5.65
C ALA A 687 13.96 18.95 6.69
N GLY A 688 14.81 19.94 6.33
CA GLY A 688 15.75 20.55 7.25
C GLY A 688 15.07 21.23 8.43
N LYS A 689 14.04 22.05 8.16
CA LYS A 689 13.29 22.75 9.21
C LYS A 689 12.52 21.81 10.13
N PHE A 690 11.89 20.76 9.58
CA PHE A 690 11.20 19.74 10.38
C PHE A 690 12.15 18.89 11.23
N LEU A 691 13.39 18.66 10.76
CA LEU A 691 14.42 18.02 11.59
C LEU A 691 14.98 18.95 12.67
N SER A 692 14.93 20.27 12.47
CA SER A 692 15.35 21.29 13.45
C SER A 692 14.30 21.57 14.55
N GLN A 693 13.06 21.11 14.40
CA GLN A 693 11.99 21.26 15.39
C GLN A 693 11.99 20.13 16.44
N GLN A 694 11.50 20.44 17.65
CA GLN A 694 11.22 19.45 18.69
C GLN A 694 9.75 19.08 18.65
N TRP A 695 9.47 17.82 18.32
CA TRP A 695 8.11 17.28 18.25
C TRP A 695 7.66 16.78 19.63
N LYS A 696 6.51 17.29 20.08
CA LYS A 696 5.85 16.89 21.32
C LYS A 696 4.47 16.32 20.98
N THR A 697 4.05 15.29 21.71
CA THR A 697 2.67 14.78 21.67
C THR A 697 1.71 15.83 22.26
N PRO A 698 0.40 15.70 22.01
CA PRO A 698 -0.61 16.58 22.60
C PRO A 698 -0.59 16.62 24.14
N GLU A 699 -0.02 15.61 24.81
CA GLU A 699 0.18 15.59 26.28
C GLU A 699 1.49 16.25 26.73
N GLY A 700 2.25 16.88 25.82
CA GLY A 700 3.53 17.56 26.10
C GLY A 700 4.75 16.63 26.18
N THR A 701 4.59 15.32 25.92
CA THR A 701 5.71 14.37 25.96
C THR A 701 6.49 14.35 24.64
N LEU A 702 7.81 14.13 24.68
CA LEU A 702 8.60 14.01 23.45
C LEU A 702 8.16 12.77 22.66
N GLU A 703 7.88 12.94 21.36
CA GLU A 703 7.47 11.85 20.48
C GLU A 703 8.53 10.75 20.41
N LYS A 704 8.11 9.49 20.61
CA LYS A 704 8.94 8.29 20.54
C LYS A 704 8.17 7.16 19.89
N GLY A 705 8.86 6.23 19.24
CA GLY A 705 8.29 4.99 18.71
C GLY A 705 8.68 4.68 17.28
N LEU A 706 8.04 3.65 16.71
CA LEU A 706 8.34 3.13 15.38
C LEU A 706 7.97 4.13 14.28
N PHE A 707 6.79 4.75 14.38
CA PHE A 707 6.34 5.78 13.42
C PHE A 707 7.30 6.98 13.41
N PHE A 708 7.65 7.51 14.59
CA PHE A 708 8.62 8.59 14.73
C PHE A 708 9.97 8.26 14.04
N ASN A 709 10.50 7.07 14.26
CA ASN A 709 11.75 6.63 13.64
C ASN A 709 11.64 6.47 12.11
N GLN A 710 10.50 6.01 11.59
CA GLN A 710 10.26 5.93 10.14
C GLN A 710 10.14 7.32 9.50
N SER A 711 9.45 8.24 10.17
CA SER A 711 9.31 9.63 9.76
C SER A 711 10.67 10.33 9.73
N VAL A 712 11.50 10.14 10.76
CA VAL A 712 12.88 10.66 10.79
C VAL A 712 13.73 10.06 9.68
N ASP A 713 13.59 8.77 9.39
CA ASP A 713 14.30 8.13 8.27
C ASP A 713 13.92 8.74 6.93
N GLN A 714 12.63 8.96 6.69
CA GLN A 714 12.12 9.59 5.48
C GLN A 714 12.60 11.04 5.36
N LEU A 715 12.49 11.85 6.42
CA LEU A 715 12.95 13.24 6.43
C LEU A 715 14.47 13.33 6.23
N ALA A 716 15.25 12.50 6.92
CA ALA A 716 16.70 12.45 6.77
C ALA A 716 17.10 12.00 5.35
N SER A 717 16.43 10.99 4.80
CA SER A 717 16.67 10.57 3.41
C SER A 717 16.44 11.72 2.43
N ILE A 718 15.39 12.54 2.62
CA ILE A 718 15.07 13.70 1.78
C ILE A 718 16.07 14.85 1.97
N TYR A 719 16.44 15.13 3.21
CA TYR A 719 17.39 16.20 3.54
C TYR A 719 18.78 15.98 2.90
N PHE A 720 19.19 14.72 2.76
CA PHE A 720 20.48 14.38 2.16
C PHE A 720 20.48 14.20 0.64
N ILE A 721 19.33 14.33 -0.04
CA ILE A 721 19.25 14.16 -1.50
C ILE A 721 20.08 15.23 -2.20
N ASN A 722 20.96 14.78 -3.10
CA ASN A 722 21.82 15.62 -3.95
C ASN A 722 22.68 16.64 -3.17
N ASN A 723 23.03 16.33 -1.92
CA ASN A 723 23.97 17.17 -1.17
C ASN A 723 25.36 17.11 -1.79
N GLU A 724 25.98 18.28 -1.90
CA GLU A 724 27.38 18.38 -2.26
C GLU A 724 28.25 17.79 -1.15
N VAL A 725 29.36 17.16 -1.55
CA VAL A 725 30.30 16.51 -0.61
C VAL A 725 30.82 17.51 0.43
N LEU A 726 31.02 18.78 0.04
CA LEU A 726 31.45 19.85 0.93
C LEU A 726 30.39 20.20 2.01
N ALA A 727 29.11 20.17 1.65
CA ALA A 727 28.02 20.37 2.60
C ALA A 727 27.90 19.19 3.59
N LEU A 728 28.13 17.96 3.11
CA LEU A 728 28.19 16.77 3.97
C LEU A 728 29.39 16.84 4.93
N LYS A 729 30.53 17.36 4.48
CA LYS A 729 31.72 17.59 5.32
C LYS A 729 31.45 18.54 6.47
N ASN A 730 30.90 19.72 6.17
CA ASN A 730 30.56 20.71 7.20
C ASN A 730 29.56 20.16 8.22
N LEU A 731 28.55 19.42 7.75
CA LEU A 731 27.55 18.82 8.61
C LEU A 731 28.14 17.71 9.48
N THR A 732 29.03 16.87 8.93
CA THR A 732 29.70 15.80 9.70
C THR A 732 30.64 16.38 10.75
N LEU A 733 31.30 17.51 10.47
CA LEU A 733 32.13 18.22 11.45
C LEU A 733 31.29 18.82 12.59
N SER A 734 30.16 19.45 12.28
CA SER A 734 29.20 19.93 13.29
C SER A 734 28.65 18.78 14.13
N LEU A 735 28.29 17.65 13.53
CA LEU A 735 27.84 16.45 14.25
C LEU A 735 28.92 15.93 15.21
N THR A 736 30.20 15.95 14.81
CA THR A 736 31.32 15.50 15.66
C THR A 736 31.45 16.35 16.93
N GLN A 737 31.07 17.63 16.87
CA GLN A 737 31.02 18.52 18.03
C GLN A 737 29.75 18.27 18.87
N ASP A 738 28.59 18.14 18.22
CA ASP A 738 27.30 17.94 18.89
C ASP A 738 27.19 16.58 19.60
N ILE A 739 27.88 15.54 19.11
CA ILE A 739 27.86 14.20 19.74
C ILE A 739 28.48 14.22 21.13
N LYS A 740 29.42 15.13 21.41
CA LYS A 740 29.98 15.32 22.75
C LYS A 740 28.92 15.82 23.75
N LEU A 741 27.84 16.43 23.28
CA LEU A 741 26.70 16.91 24.09
C LEU A 741 25.60 15.85 24.27
N LEU A 742 25.62 14.76 23.48
CA LEU A 742 24.62 13.68 23.52
C LEU A 742 24.93 12.63 24.61
N THR A 743 24.96 13.06 25.88
CA THR A 743 25.23 12.17 27.02
C THR A 743 23.99 11.43 27.53
N THR A 744 22.79 12.02 27.45
CA THR A 744 21.52 11.40 27.91
C THR A 744 20.44 11.33 26.82
N ASN A 745 19.46 10.43 26.96
CA ASN A 745 18.34 10.22 26.02
C ASN A 745 17.38 11.42 25.89
N LYS A 746 17.53 12.47 26.69
CA LYS A 746 16.76 13.73 26.62
C LYS A 746 17.49 14.82 25.84
N ASN A 747 18.79 14.66 25.58
CA ASN A 747 19.57 15.63 24.83
C ASN A 747 19.33 15.44 23.33
N THR A 748 19.06 16.53 22.65
CA THR A 748 18.88 16.58 21.19
C THR A 748 20.10 17.25 20.55
N LEU A 749 20.34 17.01 19.25
CA LEU A 749 21.37 17.77 18.52
C LEU A 749 21.05 19.27 18.53
N SER A 750 22.08 20.12 18.48
CA SER A 750 21.94 21.59 18.56
C SER A 750 21.20 22.16 17.34
N THR A 751 21.48 21.58 16.16
CA THR A 751 20.93 21.97 14.86
C THR A 751 19.73 21.13 14.42
N LEU A 752 19.69 19.85 14.80
CA LEU A 752 18.63 18.89 14.45
C LEU A 752 17.93 18.40 15.72
N LYS A 753 17.08 19.24 16.29
CA LYS A 753 16.44 18.96 17.59
C LYS A 753 15.50 17.75 17.58
N CYS A 754 15.15 17.20 16.40
CA CYS A 754 14.38 15.96 16.26
C CYS A 754 15.20 14.69 16.57
N ILE A 755 16.54 14.79 16.64
CA ILE A 755 17.43 13.64 16.79
C ILE A 755 17.93 13.51 18.22
N ASN A 756 17.66 12.36 18.82
CA ASN A 756 18.10 11.92 20.13
C ASN A 756 19.10 10.75 20.00
N LYS A 757 19.72 10.34 21.12
CA LYS A 757 20.69 9.23 21.13
C LYS A 757 20.15 7.91 20.56
N SER A 758 18.83 7.66 20.65
CA SER A 758 18.20 6.42 20.20
C SER A 758 17.90 6.36 18.70
N ASN A 759 17.59 7.51 18.06
CA ASN A 759 17.32 7.59 16.63
C ASN A 759 18.53 8.05 15.80
N PHE A 760 19.62 8.50 16.45
CA PHE A 760 20.87 8.88 15.79
C PHE A 760 21.41 7.84 14.77
N PRO A 761 21.35 6.52 15.00
CA PRO A 761 21.80 5.54 14.01
C PRO A 761 21.09 5.65 12.65
N ILE A 762 19.85 6.18 12.62
CA ILE A 762 19.05 6.38 11.41
C ILE A 762 19.66 7.51 10.56
N LEU A 763 19.91 8.67 11.19
CA LEU A 763 20.60 9.79 10.54
C LEU A 763 21.97 9.35 10.02
N TYR A 764 22.73 8.66 10.86
CA TYR A 764 24.07 8.20 10.54
C TYR A 764 24.12 7.23 9.35
N ARG A 765 23.14 6.33 9.24
CA ARG A 765 22.97 5.45 8.09
C ARG A 765 22.69 6.24 6.81
N ASN A 766 21.83 7.26 6.89
CA ASN A 766 21.43 8.08 5.74
C ASN A 766 22.56 9.01 5.28
N LEU A 767 23.39 9.50 6.21
CA LEU A 767 24.63 10.22 5.90
C LEU A 767 25.58 9.34 5.07
N GLY A 768 25.77 8.08 5.47
CA GLY A 768 26.63 7.14 4.75
C GLY A 768 26.12 6.79 3.34
N THR A 769 24.80 6.66 3.15
CA THR A 769 24.23 6.47 1.79
C THR A 769 24.40 7.72 0.92
N ALA A 770 24.16 8.89 1.50
CA ALA A 770 24.29 10.15 0.79
C ALA A 770 25.73 10.43 0.35
N LEU A 771 26.70 10.11 1.21
CA LEU A 771 28.12 10.21 0.87
C LEU A 771 28.47 9.33 -0.35
N TYR A 772 28.01 8.09 -0.36
CA TYR A 772 28.23 7.18 -1.49
C TYR A 772 27.60 7.71 -2.79
N GLU A 773 26.32 8.14 -2.74
CA GLU A 773 25.60 8.66 -3.92
C GLU A 773 26.20 9.96 -4.43
N ALA A 774 26.56 10.89 -3.54
CA ALA A 774 27.20 12.15 -3.90
C ALA A 774 28.59 11.93 -4.53
N THR A 775 29.37 11.00 -3.98
CA THR A 775 30.69 10.62 -4.52
C THR A 775 30.55 10.02 -5.91
N LYS A 776 29.65 9.05 -6.09
CA LYS A 776 29.39 8.42 -7.39
C LYS A 776 28.92 9.45 -8.43
N THR A 777 27.95 10.29 -8.08
CA THR A 777 27.39 11.31 -8.98
C THR A 777 28.42 12.37 -9.39
N ARG A 778 29.36 12.71 -8.50
CA ARG A 778 30.49 13.57 -8.85
C ARG A 778 31.40 12.84 -9.84
N LEU A 779 31.87 11.63 -9.51
CA LEU A 779 32.77 10.85 -10.36
C LEU A 779 32.23 10.65 -11.80
N ASP A 780 30.92 10.44 -11.94
CA ASP A 780 30.25 10.25 -13.25
C ASP A 780 30.25 11.52 -14.14
N LYS A 781 30.55 12.71 -13.60
CA LYS A 781 30.56 13.99 -14.35
C LYS A 781 31.86 14.27 -15.10
N GLY A 782 32.86 13.38 -15.03
CA GLY A 782 34.16 13.54 -15.70
C GLY A 782 34.96 14.70 -15.10
N LEU A 783 35.54 14.49 -13.92
CA LEU A 783 36.34 15.50 -13.23
C LEU A 783 37.75 15.58 -13.83
N THR A 784 38.39 16.74 -13.66
CA THR A 784 39.84 16.85 -13.84
C THR A 784 40.58 16.08 -12.74
N ASN A 785 41.84 15.73 -12.99
CA ASN A 785 42.61 14.93 -12.03
C ASN A 785 42.82 15.64 -10.67
N SER A 786 42.94 16.96 -10.64
CA SER A 786 43.05 17.75 -9.40
C SER A 786 41.71 17.79 -8.63
N GLU A 787 40.58 18.00 -9.33
CA GLU A 787 39.26 17.96 -8.70
C GLU A 787 38.92 16.55 -8.17
N HIS A 788 39.45 15.50 -8.78
CA HIS A 788 39.36 14.14 -8.26
C HIS A 788 40.14 13.97 -6.94
N LEU A 789 41.31 14.57 -6.80
CA LEU A 789 42.09 14.55 -5.56
C LEU A 789 41.36 15.30 -4.44
N ASP A 790 40.84 16.49 -4.72
CA ASP A 790 40.03 17.28 -3.78
C ASP A 790 38.80 16.51 -3.30
N LEU A 791 38.09 15.86 -4.24
CA LEU A 791 36.94 15.02 -3.93
C LEU A 791 37.31 13.88 -2.97
N TRP A 792 38.40 13.17 -3.23
CA TRP A 792 38.83 12.05 -2.39
C TRP A 792 39.38 12.51 -1.03
N LYS A 793 40.02 13.69 -0.97
CA LYS A 793 40.41 14.34 0.28
C LYS A 793 39.21 14.65 1.16
N ASP A 794 38.14 15.20 0.57
CA ASP A 794 36.90 15.46 1.29
C ASP A 794 36.19 14.18 1.73
N VAL A 795 36.10 13.17 0.86
CA VAL A 795 35.49 11.86 1.20
C VAL A 795 36.26 11.16 2.32
N ALA A 796 37.60 11.14 2.26
CA ALA A 796 38.44 10.57 3.32
C ALA A 796 38.26 11.33 4.64
N GLY A 797 38.17 12.66 4.60
CA GLY A 797 37.88 13.50 5.76
C GLY A 797 36.52 13.20 6.39
N ILE A 798 35.47 13.01 5.59
CA ILE A 798 34.13 12.64 6.08
C ILE A 798 34.16 11.23 6.70
N MET A 799 34.80 10.26 6.04
CA MET A 799 34.94 8.90 6.58
C MET A 799 35.65 8.89 7.94
N LYS A 800 36.70 9.70 8.09
CA LYS A 800 37.40 9.84 9.37
C LYS A 800 36.47 10.40 10.44
N SER A 801 35.80 11.52 10.18
CA SER A 801 34.87 12.11 11.14
C SER A 801 33.73 11.14 11.48
N MET A 802 33.20 10.41 10.49
CA MET A 802 32.23 9.34 10.74
C MET A 802 32.79 8.23 11.64
N SER A 803 34.06 7.84 11.48
CA SER A 803 34.70 6.84 12.33
C SER A 803 34.84 7.32 13.79
N ASP A 804 35.16 8.60 14.00
CA ASP A 804 35.32 9.19 15.34
C ASP A 804 33.96 9.34 16.06
N ILE A 805 32.91 9.66 15.30
CA ILE A 805 31.51 9.61 15.77
C ILE A 805 31.13 8.20 16.25
N ALA A 806 31.46 7.17 15.46
CA ALA A 806 31.13 5.79 15.80
C ALA A 806 31.89 5.29 17.04
N LYS A 807 33.15 5.72 17.21
CA LYS A 807 33.95 5.47 18.43
C LYS A 807 33.35 6.15 19.66
N THR A 808 32.79 7.36 19.51
CA THR A 808 32.28 8.12 20.66
C THR A 808 30.93 7.59 21.17
N LEU A 809 30.07 7.11 20.27
CA LEU A 809 28.71 6.64 20.62
C LEU A 809 28.65 5.16 21.01
N GLU A 810 29.57 4.33 20.51
CA GLU A 810 29.73 2.88 20.80
C GLU A 810 28.45 2.02 20.71
N THR A 811 27.39 2.51 20.08
CA THR A 811 26.13 1.80 19.94
C THR A 811 26.23 0.74 18.83
N ARG A 812 25.78 -0.49 19.09
CA ARG A 812 25.79 -1.62 18.12
C ARG A 812 25.25 -1.22 16.74
N HIS A 813 24.22 -0.39 16.71
CA HIS A 813 23.57 0.03 15.46
C HIS A 813 24.37 1.08 14.68
N THR A 814 25.03 2.03 15.35
CA THR A 814 25.91 3.01 14.70
C THR A 814 27.17 2.32 14.16
N LEU A 815 27.75 1.40 14.94
CA LEU A 815 28.88 0.56 14.51
C LEU A 815 28.51 -0.29 13.29
N SER A 816 27.33 -0.92 13.31
CA SER A 816 26.85 -1.70 12.16
C SER A 816 26.56 -0.83 10.93
N ALA A 817 26.01 0.38 11.12
CA ALA A 817 25.75 1.31 10.03
C ALA A 817 27.06 1.78 9.37
N PHE A 818 28.08 2.15 10.16
CA PHE A 818 29.40 2.53 9.64
C PHE A 818 30.02 1.39 8.81
N PHE A 819 29.98 0.18 9.35
CA PHE A 819 30.51 -1.01 8.69
C PHE A 819 29.87 -1.27 7.32
N LYS A 820 28.54 -1.25 7.27
CA LYS A 820 27.79 -1.55 6.04
C LYS A 820 27.91 -0.42 5.01
N LYS A 821 27.95 0.85 5.44
CA LYS A 821 27.98 2.02 4.53
C LYS A 821 29.38 2.40 4.05
N SER A 822 30.44 1.96 4.73
CA SER A 822 31.82 2.16 4.26
C SER A 822 32.21 1.22 3.11
N MET A 823 31.65 0.00 3.02
CA MET A 823 31.99 -0.97 1.96
C MET A 823 31.84 -0.41 0.53
N PRO A 824 30.71 0.21 0.13
CA PRO A 824 30.55 0.70 -1.23
C PRO A 824 31.50 1.87 -1.55
N ILE A 825 31.82 2.69 -0.56
CA ILE A 825 32.75 3.82 -0.70
C ILE A 825 34.18 3.31 -0.92
N LEU A 826 34.61 2.31 -0.14
CA LEU A 826 35.92 1.68 -0.32
C LEU A 826 36.03 0.99 -1.69
N LYS A 827 34.95 0.35 -2.18
CA LYS A 827 34.92 -0.21 -3.53
C LYS A 827 35.11 0.87 -4.61
N LEU A 828 34.42 2.01 -4.50
CA LEU A 828 34.60 3.14 -5.42
C LEU A 828 36.03 3.68 -5.37
N PHE A 829 36.62 3.78 -4.17
CA PHE A 829 38.01 4.21 -4.01
C PHE A 829 38.99 3.25 -4.69
N LEU A 830 38.79 1.94 -4.54
CA LEU A 830 39.63 0.91 -5.18
C LEU A 830 39.54 0.92 -6.72
N SER A 831 38.34 1.20 -7.27
CA SER A 831 38.11 1.16 -8.71
C SER A 831 38.46 2.46 -9.42
N GLN A 832 38.21 3.61 -8.80
CA GLN A 832 38.35 4.93 -9.45
C GLN A 832 39.28 5.88 -8.69
N GLY A 833 39.45 5.72 -7.37
CA GLY A 833 40.37 6.56 -6.60
C GLY A 833 41.84 6.20 -6.83
N ILE A 834 42.20 4.92 -6.65
CA ILE A 834 43.59 4.47 -6.77
C ILE A 834 44.21 4.74 -8.15
N PRO A 835 43.54 4.46 -9.29
CA PRO A 835 44.12 4.75 -10.59
C PRO A 835 44.47 6.23 -10.79
N ILE A 836 43.67 7.14 -10.22
CA ILE A 836 43.91 8.58 -10.32
C ILE A 836 45.04 9.02 -9.39
N LEU A 837 45.10 8.44 -8.19
CA LEU A 837 46.20 8.65 -7.25
C LEU A 837 47.53 8.19 -7.85
N GLU A 838 47.57 7.07 -8.60
CA GLU A 838 48.77 6.59 -9.30
C GLU A 838 49.23 7.56 -10.41
N ILE A 839 48.29 8.16 -11.15
CA ILE A 839 48.60 9.12 -12.22
C ILE A 839 49.10 10.45 -11.65
N GLN A 840 48.46 10.97 -10.60
CA GLN A 840 48.83 12.25 -9.97
C GLN A 840 49.94 12.14 -8.93
N PHE A 841 50.38 10.92 -8.60
CA PHE A 841 51.44 10.70 -7.61
C PHE A 841 52.72 11.47 -7.96
N LYS A 842 53.05 11.62 -9.25
CA LYS A 842 54.27 12.29 -9.71
C LYS A 842 54.22 13.83 -9.62
N SER A 843 53.03 14.42 -9.68
CA SER A 843 52.82 15.88 -9.64
C SER A 843 52.50 16.39 -8.23
N GLU A 844 51.69 15.67 -7.45
CA GLU A 844 51.16 16.10 -6.15
C GLU A 844 51.34 15.04 -5.04
N THR A 845 52.59 14.58 -4.86
CA THR A 845 52.96 13.52 -3.87
C THR A 845 52.43 13.79 -2.46
N VAL A 846 52.52 15.04 -1.99
CA VAL A 846 52.16 15.43 -0.61
C VAL A 846 50.66 15.26 -0.35
N GLU A 847 49.82 15.64 -1.31
CA GLU A 847 48.36 15.56 -1.16
C GLU A 847 47.87 14.12 -1.23
N VAL A 848 48.45 13.31 -2.11
CA VAL A 848 48.15 11.88 -2.21
C VAL A 848 48.49 11.15 -0.90
N LEU A 849 49.65 11.44 -0.30
CA LEU A 849 50.05 10.88 0.99
C LEU A 849 49.13 11.33 2.13
N GLU A 850 48.65 12.58 2.10
CA GLU A 850 47.68 13.10 3.07
C GLU A 850 46.35 12.34 3.00
N ILE A 851 45.80 12.15 1.79
CA ILE A 851 44.56 11.40 1.55
C ILE A 851 44.68 9.96 2.08
N LEU A 852 45.77 9.27 1.73
CA LEU A 852 46.03 7.90 2.18
C LEU A 852 46.15 7.82 3.72
N LYS A 853 46.82 8.79 4.35
CA LYS A 853 46.96 8.84 5.82
C LYS A 853 45.63 9.09 6.52
N ILE A 854 44.76 9.94 5.98
CA ILE A 854 43.42 10.21 6.53
C ILE A 854 42.53 8.97 6.37
N LEU A 855 42.53 8.35 5.18
CA LEU A 855 41.75 7.15 4.91
C LEU A 855 42.21 5.96 5.78
N GLN A 856 43.51 5.85 6.04
CA GLN A 856 44.10 4.81 6.89
C GLN A 856 43.51 4.80 8.31
N GLN A 857 43.16 5.96 8.87
CA GLN A 857 42.56 6.05 10.20
C GLN A 857 41.17 5.39 10.22
N SER A 858 40.40 5.55 9.15
CA SER A 858 39.08 4.95 9.00
C SER A 858 39.18 3.44 8.74
N THR A 859 40.12 3.00 7.90
CA THR A 859 40.30 1.58 7.56
C THR A 859 40.87 0.75 8.71
N ARG A 860 41.79 1.31 9.51
CA ARG A 860 42.25 0.69 10.77
C ARG A 860 41.10 0.48 11.74
N PHE A 861 40.22 1.48 11.90
CA PHE A 861 39.04 1.33 12.75
C PHE A 861 38.07 0.27 12.22
N LEU A 862 37.87 0.16 10.89
CA LEU A 862 37.08 -0.92 10.29
C LEU A 862 37.68 -2.31 10.56
N GLN A 863 39.02 -2.42 10.57
CA GLN A 863 39.71 -3.66 10.91
C GLN A 863 39.51 -4.05 12.37
N THR A 864 39.63 -3.10 13.30
CA THR A 864 39.25 -3.27 14.72
C THR A 864 37.79 -3.71 14.85
N LEU A 865 36.88 -3.13 14.07
CA LEU A 865 35.46 -3.45 14.10
C LEU A 865 35.16 -4.86 13.53
N CYS A 866 35.93 -5.33 12.54
CA CYS A 866 35.89 -6.73 12.08
C CYS A 866 36.24 -7.69 13.22
N CYS A 867 37.32 -7.41 13.96
CA CYS A 867 37.76 -8.24 15.08
C CYS A 867 36.75 -8.23 16.23
N HIS A 868 36.25 -7.05 16.60
CA HIS A 868 35.23 -6.89 17.65
C HIS A 868 33.88 -7.54 17.28
N SER A 869 33.45 -7.47 16.02
CA SER A 869 32.23 -8.15 15.55
C SER A 869 32.34 -9.68 15.65
N ARG A 870 33.55 -10.23 15.44
CA ARG A 870 33.84 -11.66 15.61
C ARG A 870 33.72 -12.07 17.07
N LEU A 871 34.27 -11.27 17.98
CA LEU A 871 34.21 -11.51 19.42
C LEU A 871 32.78 -11.45 19.98
N LYS A 872 31.97 -10.47 19.57
CA LYS A 872 30.58 -10.33 20.03
C LYS A 872 29.56 -11.25 19.34
N LYS A 873 30.00 -12.11 18.41
CA LYS A 873 29.15 -13.05 17.63
C LYS A 873 27.91 -12.38 17.00
N ASP A 874 28.06 -11.15 16.48
CA ASP A 874 26.95 -10.44 15.84
C ASP A 874 26.61 -11.07 14.48
N THR A 875 25.58 -11.92 14.44
CA THR A 875 25.17 -12.67 13.25
C THR A 875 24.94 -11.80 12.01
N ALA A 876 24.47 -10.56 12.18
CA ALA A 876 24.18 -9.66 11.07
C ALA A 876 25.43 -9.06 10.42
N LEU A 877 26.51 -8.87 11.19
CA LEU A 877 27.78 -8.34 10.70
C LEU A 877 28.72 -9.46 10.25
N MET A 878 28.72 -10.61 10.94
CA MET A 878 29.57 -11.77 10.64
C MET A 878 29.49 -12.24 9.18
N SER A 879 28.30 -12.18 8.56
CA SER A 879 28.14 -12.54 7.14
C SER A 879 28.88 -11.62 6.16
N LYS A 880 29.17 -10.37 6.56
CA LYS A 880 29.82 -9.35 5.72
C LYS A 880 31.29 -9.11 6.13
N VAL A 881 31.76 -9.65 7.26
CA VAL A 881 33.15 -9.52 7.72
C VAL A 881 34.18 -10.05 6.71
N PRO A 882 34.03 -11.24 6.11
CA PRO A 882 35.00 -11.75 5.12
C PRO A 882 35.16 -10.80 3.94
N HIS A 883 34.04 -10.28 3.42
CA HIS A 883 34.03 -9.34 2.31
C HIS A 883 34.74 -8.01 2.65
N MET A 884 34.61 -7.52 3.89
CA MET A 884 35.32 -6.32 4.32
C MET A 884 36.83 -6.56 4.41
N ARG A 885 37.27 -7.69 4.97
CA ARG A 885 38.70 -8.03 5.07
C ARG A 885 39.35 -8.08 3.70
N GLN A 886 38.72 -8.79 2.76
CA GLN A 886 39.18 -8.85 1.38
C GLN A 886 39.32 -7.44 0.75
N LEU A 887 38.37 -6.54 0.99
CA LEU A 887 38.46 -5.15 0.50
C LEU A 887 39.61 -4.37 1.14
N LEU A 888 39.84 -4.54 2.44
CA LEU A 888 40.92 -3.87 3.17
C LEU A 888 42.30 -4.41 2.74
N GLU A 889 42.45 -5.72 2.57
CA GLU A 889 43.66 -6.36 2.04
C GLU A 889 43.95 -5.87 0.62
N THR A 890 42.95 -5.91 -0.26
CA THR A 890 43.09 -5.41 -1.65
C THR A 890 43.51 -3.94 -1.67
N LEU A 891 42.99 -3.13 -0.75
CA LEU A 891 43.40 -1.73 -0.59
C LEU A 891 44.87 -1.60 -0.18
N ILE A 892 45.31 -2.38 0.81
CA ILE A 892 46.70 -2.37 1.27
C ILE A 892 47.65 -2.76 0.13
N TYR A 893 47.33 -3.82 -0.62
CA TYR A 893 48.15 -4.26 -1.75
C TYR A 893 48.23 -3.23 -2.87
N LYS A 894 47.10 -2.66 -3.27
CA LYS A 894 47.09 -1.63 -4.31
C LYS A 894 47.84 -0.38 -3.88
N VAL A 895 47.75 0.02 -2.61
CA VAL A 895 48.54 1.14 -2.08
C VAL A 895 50.04 0.81 -2.04
N LYS A 896 50.44 -0.41 -1.66
CA LYS A 896 51.84 -0.87 -1.74
C LYS A 896 52.35 -0.81 -3.18
N ALA A 897 51.56 -1.31 -4.14
CA ALA A 897 51.90 -1.28 -5.57
C ALA A 897 52.04 0.17 -6.09
N ALA A 898 51.12 1.06 -5.74
CA ALA A 898 51.16 2.47 -6.15
C ALA A 898 52.37 3.22 -5.58
N LEU A 899 52.78 2.93 -4.34
CA LEU A 899 53.96 3.52 -3.70
C LEU A 899 55.28 2.98 -4.27
N ALA A 900 55.32 1.67 -4.55
CA ALA A 900 56.48 1.02 -5.18
C ALA A 900 56.70 1.52 -6.61
N ALA A 901 55.64 1.68 -7.40
CA ALA A 901 55.71 2.19 -8.78
C ALA A 901 56.23 3.64 -8.90
N ASN A 902 56.23 4.40 -7.80
CA ASN A 902 56.67 5.79 -7.74
C ASN A 902 57.91 6.01 -6.86
N ASN A 903 58.67 4.96 -6.52
CA ASN A 903 59.89 5.03 -5.70
C ASN A 903 59.68 5.69 -4.32
N CYS A 904 58.50 5.56 -3.72
CA CYS A 904 58.19 6.06 -2.37
C CYS A 904 57.92 4.91 -1.38
N SER A 905 58.61 3.79 -1.55
CA SER A 905 58.48 2.60 -0.70
C SER A 905 58.85 2.88 0.77
N GLU A 906 59.76 3.84 1.04
CA GLU A 906 60.17 4.24 2.39
C GLU A 906 59.04 4.90 3.21
N ALA A 907 58.01 5.46 2.55
CA ALA A 907 56.86 6.05 3.23
C ALA A 907 55.84 5.00 3.72
N PHE A 908 56.03 3.73 3.34
CA PHE A 908 55.15 2.62 3.68
C PHE A 908 55.76 1.73 4.76
N TRP A 909 55.11 1.65 5.91
CA TRP A 909 55.50 0.73 6.99
C TRP A 909 54.33 -0.19 7.35
N MET A 910 54.48 -1.49 7.06
CA MET A 910 53.52 -2.54 7.41
C MET A 910 53.84 -3.07 8.81
N GLY A 911 53.30 -2.42 9.83
CA GLY A 911 53.47 -2.87 11.21
C GLY A 911 52.69 -4.13 11.55
N ASN A 912 53.22 -4.97 12.44
CA ASN A 912 52.53 -6.15 12.96
C ASN A 912 51.15 -5.80 13.56
N LEU A 913 50.11 -6.36 12.95
CA LEU A 913 48.71 -6.10 13.25
C LEU A 913 48.29 -6.81 14.54
N LYS A 914 48.48 -6.16 15.70
CA LYS A 914 47.93 -6.66 16.97
C LYS A 914 46.40 -6.56 16.95
N ASN A 915 45.73 -7.68 17.21
CA ASN A 915 44.27 -7.76 17.29
C ASN A 915 43.78 -7.00 18.52
N LYS A 916 43.22 -5.79 18.31
CA LYS A 916 42.68 -4.93 19.37
C LYS A 916 41.16 -4.88 19.32
N ASP A 917 40.53 -4.69 20.47
CA ASP A 917 39.11 -4.38 20.58
C ASP A 917 38.84 -2.87 20.36
N ILE A 918 37.56 -2.47 20.41
CA ILE A 918 37.13 -1.06 20.17
C ILE A 918 37.64 -0.08 21.24
N HIS A 919 38.08 -0.58 22.40
CA HIS A 919 38.66 0.21 23.49
C HIS A 919 40.20 0.24 23.42
N GLY A 920 40.79 -0.47 22.46
CA GLY A 920 42.24 -0.53 22.25
C GLY A 920 42.94 -1.60 23.08
N GLU A 921 42.19 -2.45 23.77
CA GLU A 921 42.72 -3.60 24.53
C GLU A 921 43.10 -4.73 23.56
N VAL A 922 44.24 -5.35 23.79
CA VAL A 922 44.68 -6.50 23.00
C VAL A 922 43.78 -7.69 23.33
N ILE A 923 43.20 -8.31 22.32
CA ILE A 923 42.25 -9.41 22.47
C ILE A 923 42.95 -10.59 23.15
N ALA A 924 42.48 -10.96 24.35
CA ALA A 924 43.11 -11.94 25.25
C ALA A 924 43.19 -13.39 24.70
N SER A 925 42.62 -13.68 23.51
CA SER A 925 42.85 -14.97 22.82
C SER A 925 44.31 -15.17 22.39
N GLN A 926 45.17 -14.16 22.56
CA GLN A 926 46.62 -14.26 22.37
C GLN A 926 47.43 -14.31 23.68
N GLN A 927 46.80 -14.22 24.86
CA GLN A 927 47.50 -14.29 26.16
C GLN A 927 47.53 -15.70 26.78
N SER A 928 46.89 -16.68 26.16
CA SER A 928 46.75 -18.04 26.73
C SER A 928 47.33 -19.16 25.84
N ILE A 929 48.28 -18.85 24.96
CA ILE A 929 48.98 -19.86 24.16
C ILE A 929 50.49 -19.72 24.36
N GLU A 930 50.94 -19.97 25.59
CA GLU A 930 52.30 -20.48 25.85
C GLU A 930 52.26 -21.91 26.41
N SER A 931 51.10 -22.58 26.40
CA SER A 931 51.03 -24.01 26.74
C SER A 931 49.94 -24.72 25.96
N GLU A 932 50.40 -25.74 25.23
CA GLU A 932 49.69 -26.88 24.64
C GLU A 932 48.94 -26.71 23.31
N GLU A 933 49.25 -27.65 22.42
CA GLU A 933 48.84 -27.78 21.03
C GLU A 933 47.31 -27.91 20.86
N SER A 934 46.71 -26.96 20.16
CA SER A 934 45.54 -27.23 19.31
C SER A 934 45.46 -26.18 18.21
N VAL A 935 45.85 -26.60 17.01
CA VAL A 935 45.77 -25.84 15.77
C VAL A 935 44.29 -25.72 15.35
N GLU A 936 43.71 -24.53 15.47
CA GLU A 936 42.58 -24.12 14.63
C GLU A 936 42.83 -22.70 14.10
N ASP A 937 43.33 -22.65 12.86
CA ASP A 937 43.17 -21.61 11.84
C ASP A 937 43.12 -20.15 12.30
N CYS A 938 44.29 -19.54 12.46
CA CYS A 938 44.42 -18.09 12.34
C CYS A 938 45.85 -17.63 12.02
N ASP A 939 46.45 -18.08 10.92
CA ASP A 939 47.61 -17.39 10.33
C ASP A 939 47.60 -17.53 8.79
N ASP A 940 47.08 -16.50 8.11
CA ASP A 940 47.50 -16.19 6.74
C ASP A 940 48.59 -15.12 6.86
N GLN A 941 49.82 -15.56 7.12
CA GLN A 941 51.00 -14.75 6.88
C GLN A 941 51.16 -14.57 5.36
N LEU A 942 51.35 -13.32 4.94
CA LEU A 942 51.83 -13.03 3.60
C LEU A 942 53.35 -13.14 3.60
N PRO A 943 53.97 -13.65 2.52
CA PRO A 943 55.42 -13.82 2.48
C PRO A 943 56.13 -12.47 2.61
N ASP A 944 57.14 -12.45 3.48
CA ASP A 944 58.07 -11.33 3.64
C ASP A 944 58.89 -11.13 2.36
N ASP A 945 58.93 -9.89 1.86
CA ASP A 945 59.92 -9.44 0.88
C ASP A 945 61.20 -9.08 1.66
N GLU A 946 62.12 -10.03 1.83
CA GLU A 946 63.50 -9.70 2.24
C GLU A 946 64.27 -9.14 1.04
N SER A 947 64.55 -7.85 1.11
CA SER A 947 65.66 -7.24 0.36
C SER A 947 66.89 -7.25 1.25
N ASP A 948 67.91 -8.02 0.89
CA ASP A 948 69.29 -7.67 1.23
C ASP A 948 70.21 -8.06 0.07
N GLY A 949 70.86 -7.05 -0.50
CA GLY A 949 71.99 -7.24 -1.37
C GLY A 949 73.27 -7.05 -0.57
N THR A 950 74.25 -7.94 -0.75
CA THR A 950 75.62 -7.60 -1.19
C THR A 950 76.50 -8.85 -1.29
N ASP A 951 77.04 -9.02 -2.50
CA ASP A 951 78.39 -9.43 -2.91
C ASP A 951 79.03 -10.78 -2.57
N ASP A 952 79.60 -11.33 -3.66
CA ASP A 952 80.78 -12.18 -3.79
C ASP A 952 80.78 -13.60 -3.18
N GLU A 953 80.59 -14.62 -4.03
CA GLU A 953 81.76 -15.32 -4.59
C GLU A 953 81.40 -16.27 -5.74
N MET A 954 82.37 -16.32 -6.64
CA MET A 954 82.49 -17.05 -7.88
C MET A 954 82.34 -18.57 -7.79
N LEU A 955 81.97 -19.14 -8.95
CA LEU A 955 82.42 -20.41 -9.54
C LEU A 955 81.63 -21.73 -9.28
N ASN A 956 80.85 -22.04 -10.33
CA ASN A 956 81.05 -23.21 -11.21
C ASN A 956 80.36 -24.54 -10.85
N PRO A 957 80.17 -25.43 -11.86
CA PRO A 957 78.85 -25.80 -12.35
C PRO A 957 78.68 -27.33 -12.33
N ASP A 958 77.77 -27.87 -13.15
CA ASP A 958 77.58 -29.29 -13.45
C ASP A 958 76.71 -30.11 -12.48
N SER A 959 75.44 -30.22 -12.84
CA SER A 959 74.88 -31.48 -13.41
C SER A 959 73.40 -31.24 -13.70
N LYS A 960 72.97 -31.28 -14.97
CA LYS A 960 72.36 -32.48 -15.58
C LYS A 960 71.36 -33.15 -14.62
N SER A 961 70.09 -33.37 -14.94
CA SER A 961 69.39 -33.38 -16.22
C SER A 961 68.08 -34.13 -15.94
N LEU A 962 67.03 -33.80 -16.69
CA LEU A 962 65.94 -34.72 -17.10
C LEU A 962 65.02 -35.24 -15.97
N SER A 963 63.73 -35.46 -16.16
CA SER A 963 62.76 -35.21 -17.22
C SER A 963 61.42 -35.81 -16.74
N ASP A 964 60.36 -35.54 -17.51
CA ASP A 964 59.04 -36.19 -17.54
C ASP A 964 58.00 -35.49 -16.63
N ILE A 965 57.04 -34.68 -17.09
CA ILE A 965 56.27 -34.59 -18.36
C ILE A 965 55.69 -35.94 -18.80
N VAL A 966 54.42 -36.20 -18.44
CA VAL A 966 53.28 -36.11 -19.37
C VAL A 966 52.10 -35.49 -18.61
#